data_AF-A0A813Z7I8-F1
#
_entry.id   AF-A0A813Z7I8-F1
#
_cell.length_a   1.000
_cell.length_b   1.000
_cell.length_c   1.000
_cell.angle_alpha   90.00
_cell.angle_beta   90.00
_cell.angle_gamma   90.00
#
_symmetry.space_group_name_H-M   'P 1'
#
loop_
_entity.id
_entity.type
_entity.pdbx_description
1 polymer ?
#
loop_
_entity_poly.entity_id
_entity_poly.type
_entity_poly.pdbx_seq_one_letter_code
_entity_poly.pdbx_strand_id
1 'polypeptide(L)'
;MPAVDKAENGLLSKDPPDIESLLALNPKTKQFANSRPSAQTVKDKKHWKRNDEHTCASGCIKDLDRNFLDVKHTTLSERGALREAARCLKCADAPCQKSCPTSIDIKSFITSIANKNYYGAAKAILSDNPLGLTCGMVCPTSDLCVGGCNLYASEEGPINIGGLQQFAVDIFKSMRIPAIRDPCDDGTELNEKYSSKIALIGCGPASISCATFLARLGYKDLTVYEKQDYLGGLSSAEIPQYRLPYDAVNFEIQLMKDLGVKIVPNKALTTEKDGLTVASLLDEHGYKAVFLGIGLPNPNIDPIFEKLSTAEGFFTSKNFLPLVSRSSKAGMCACKSALPALSGNVVVLGAGDTAMDCATSAIRCGATKVFVCFRKGFNQMRAVPEEVDVAIEERCEFLPFCSPKEVFVKNGKITSIQFVKTEQTESGDWIEDEEQIIRLKCNYVISAFGSTLNELPVIQALAPVSLDKYNYPVVDLTRMSTSVPGVFCGGDLAKIASTTVESVNDGKTAAWHIHRYIQGDDTIPIEPRLPKFYTPIDKVDVSIEICGLKFPNPFGLASAPPVTSGPMIRRSFEAGWGFVVTKTFSLEKDLITNVSPRMARGTTSGHIYGPGQGSFINIELISEKTCAYWLQCISELKKDFPDRIVIASIMCSYNEQDWTELAKITEASGADALELNLSCPHGMGEKGMGLACGQKADLVYDICKWVRAAIKIPFFAKMTPNITDIVDIARAAKEGGANGVTATNTVSGLMGIRHDTTAWPNVGKSKKTTYGGVSGNAIRPIALRAVSAIGRALPGFPILATGGIDSADAGMQFLYAGASALQVCSAVQNQDFTLIDDYITGLQALLYLKSLGLEGWDGQSPPTPKHQKGKPILVKDLIGSHLPLFGKYRKQRDEITQKYLHEVDLLDEQFQPEQVRPAREPQTAIPRLTDVRGTALNKITEFKQLDPREPAVAIIDDDLCVNCGKCYMTCNDSGYQAITFDPVTHMPHITEDCTGCTLCASVCPIIDCIKMVPRTSVYDIKRGFTKQRMNENTSSLGVVQ
;
A
#
# COMPACT_ATOMS: atom_id res chain seq x y z
N MET A 1 13.00 -24.81 -64.98
CA MET A 1 11.57 -24.79 -64.62
C MET A 1 11.41 -25.42 -63.24
N PRO A 2 11.04 -24.66 -62.21
CA PRO A 2 10.56 -25.26 -60.97
C PRO A 2 9.20 -24.72 -60.50
N ALA A 3 8.27 -25.66 -60.31
CA ALA A 3 7.26 -25.76 -59.25
C ALA A 3 6.62 -24.47 -58.70
N VAL A 4 5.73 -23.89 -59.49
CA VAL A 4 4.53 -23.19 -59.01
C VAL A 4 3.38 -24.19 -59.22
N ASP A 5 2.54 -24.47 -58.21
CA ASP A 5 1.21 -25.15 -58.31
C ASP A 5 0.91 -26.20 -57.21
N LYS A 6 1.01 -25.85 -55.92
CA LYS A 6 0.30 -26.63 -54.87
C LYS A 6 -0.39 -25.85 -53.75
N ALA A 7 -0.33 -24.51 -53.72
CA ALA A 7 -0.93 -23.72 -52.63
C ALA A 7 -2.34 -23.15 -52.94
N GLU A 8 -3.02 -23.60 -53.99
CA GLU A 8 -4.20 -22.89 -54.53
C GLU A 8 -5.58 -23.35 -54.03
N ASN A 9 -5.69 -24.38 -53.19
CA ASN A 9 -6.99 -25.01 -52.82
C ASN A 9 -7.34 -25.04 -51.31
N GLY A 10 -6.71 -24.19 -50.48
CA GLY A 10 -7.06 -24.09 -49.06
C GLY A 10 -8.38 -23.32 -48.82
N LEU A 11 -9.24 -23.81 -47.92
CA LEU A 11 -10.41 -23.05 -47.45
C LEU A 11 -9.94 -21.89 -46.56
N LEU A 12 -10.15 -20.64 -46.98
CA LEU A 12 -9.73 -19.44 -46.23
C LEU A 12 -10.30 -19.37 -44.81
N SER A 13 -11.47 -19.94 -44.59
CA SER A 13 -12.16 -19.97 -43.30
C SER A 13 -11.80 -21.19 -42.45
N LYS A 14 -10.76 -21.94 -42.82
CA LYS A 14 -10.30 -23.11 -42.09
C LYS A 14 -8.85 -22.88 -41.66
N ASP A 15 -8.57 -23.13 -40.38
CA ASP A 15 -7.22 -23.09 -39.87
C ASP A 15 -6.33 -24.10 -40.63
N PRO A 16 -5.14 -23.68 -41.09
CA PRO A 16 -4.17 -24.61 -41.62
C PRO A 16 -3.59 -25.51 -40.50
N PRO A 17 -2.97 -26.65 -40.85
CA PRO A 17 -2.56 -27.66 -39.86
C PRO A 17 -1.62 -27.16 -38.75
N ASP A 18 -0.77 -26.18 -39.04
CA ASP A 18 0.11 -25.50 -38.08
C ASP A 18 -0.69 -24.70 -37.05
N ILE A 19 -1.71 -23.97 -37.48
CA ILE A 19 -2.63 -23.25 -36.58
C ILE A 19 -3.52 -24.23 -35.82
N GLU A 20 -4.03 -25.30 -36.46
CA GLU A 20 -4.76 -26.36 -35.76
C GLU A 20 -3.91 -26.99 -34.63
N SER A 21 -2.61 -27.18 -34.88
CA SER A 21 -1.64 -27.66 -33.88
C SER A 21 -1.40 -26.65 -32.76
N LEU A 22 -1.25 -25.36 -33.08
CA LEU A 22 -1.11 -24.30 -32.08
C LEU A 22 -2.33 -24.23 -31.17
N LEU A 23 -3.52 -24.41 -31.74
CA LEU A 23 -4.81 -24.40 -31.03
C LEU A 23 -5.13 -25.69 -30.26
N ALA A 24 -4.18 -26.63 -30.13
CA ALA A 24 -4.41 -27.93 -29.51
C ALA A 24 -4.91 -27.85 -28.05
N LEU A 25 -4.48 -26.82 -27.30
CA LEU A 25 -4.90 -26.58 -25.92
C LEU A 25 -6.00 -25.51 -25.78
N ASN A 26 -6.50 -24.98 -26.90
CA ASN A 26 -7.53 -23.95 -26.85
C ASN A 26 -8.82 -24.53 -26.25
N PRO A 27 -9.50 -23.84 -25.31
CA PRO A 27 -10.72 -24.35 -24.71
C PRO A 27 -11.79 -24.69 -25.75
N LYS A 28 -12.33 -25.91 -25.68
CA LYS A 28 -13.44 -26.37 -26.52
C LYS A 28 -14.50 -27.04 -25.65
N THR A 29 -15.77 -26.77 -25.92
CA THR A 29 -16.88 -27.47 -25.26
C THR A 29 -16.85 -28.94 -25.66
N LYS A 30 -16.81 -29.84 -24.66
CA LYS A 30 -16.82 -31.28 -24.90
C LYS A 30 -18.26 -31.78 -25.03
N GLN A 31 -18.52 -32.60 -26.05
CA GLN A 31 -19.83 -33.21 -26.29
C GLN A 31 -20.12 -34.39 -25.34
N PHE A 32 -19.08 -34.96 -24.73
CA PHE A 32 -19.17 -36.14 -23.87
C PHE A 32 -18.41 -35.92 -22.57
N ALA A 33 -18.77 -36.69 -21.54
CA ALA A 33 -18.03 -36.76 -20.29
C ALA A 33 -16.59 -37.28 -20.53
N ASN A 34 -15.64 -36.83 -19.71
CA ASN A 34 -14.27 -37.36 -19.75
C ASN A 34 -14.20 -38.67 -18.96
N SER A 35 -13.52 -39.67 -19.51
CA SER A 35 -13.11 -40.87 -18.76
C SER A 35 -11.60 -40.83 -18.55
N ARG A 36 -11.16 -40.82 -17.28
CA ARG A 36 -9.75 -40.97 -16.89
C ARG A 36 -9.65 -41.87 -15.66
N PRO A 37 -8.88 -42.97 -15.70
CA PRO A 37 -8.69 -43.83 -14.54
C PRO A 37 -8.06 -43.10 -13.35
N SER A 38 -8.50 -43.41 -12.13
CA SER A 38 -7.97 -42.81 -10.89
C SER A 38 -6.44 -42.98 -10.75
N ALA A 39 -5.91 -44.11 -11.23
CA ALA A 39 -4.46 -44.34 -11.24
C ALA A 39 -3.69 -43.28 -12.05
N GLN A 40 -4.26 -42.86 -13.19
CA GLN A 40 -3.67 -41.81 -14.03
C GLN A 40 -3.84 -40.43 -13.39
N THR A 41 -5.00 -40.12 -12.80
CA THR A 41 -5.22 -38.81 -12.16
C THR A 41 -4.32 -38.60 -10.94
N VAL A 42 -4.02 -39.66 -10.17
CA VAL A 42 -3.03 -39.62 -9.08
C VAL A 42 -1.62 -39.32 -9.61
N LYS A 43 -1.24 -39.89 -10.78
CA LYS A 43 0.04 -39.59 -11.44
C LYS A 43 0.08 -38.15 -11.94
N ASP A 44 -0.96 -37.70 -12.64
CA ASP A 44 -1.07 -36.33 -13.20
C ASP A 44 -1.05 -35.27 -12.10
N LYS A 45 -1.69 -35.53 -10.94
CA LYS A 45 -1.73 -34.61 -9.80
C LYS A 45 -0.34 -34.20 -9.31
N LYS A 46 0.65 -35.10 -9.36
CA LYS A 46 2.03 -34.80 -8.96
C LYS A 46 2.70 -33.80 -9.90
N HIS A 47 2.38 -33.86 -11.20
CA HIS A 47 2.94 -32.95 -12.19
C HIS A 47 2.45 -31.52 -11.98
N TRP A 48 1.18 -31.31 -11.62
CA TRP A 48 0.58 -29.97 -11.48
C TRP A 48 0.60 -29.38 -10.06
N LYS A 49 1.27 -30.05 -9.11
CA LYS A 49 1.23 -29.73 -7.67
C LYS A 49 1.85 -28.35 -7.38
N ARG A 50 1.08 -27.44 -6.78
CA ARG A 50 1.52 -26.06 -6.42
C ARG A 50 1.85 -25.92 -4.93
N ASN A 51 0.95 -26.36 -4.05
CA ASN A 51 1.13 -26.36 -2.60
C ASN A 51 1.93 -27.58 -2.13
N ASP A 52 2.31 -27.59 -0.87
CA ASP A 52 3.13 -28.65 -0.30
C ASP A 52 2.41 -30.01 -0.24
N GLU A 53 3.19 -31.09 -0.26
CA GLU A 53 2.66 -32.46 -0.17
C GLU A 53 2.38 -32.84 1.28
N HIS A 54 1.17 -33.32 1.56
CA HIS A 54 0.78 -33.84 2.88
C HIS A 54 1.38 -35.22 3.17
N THR A 55 1.80 -35.96 2.14
CA THR A 55 2.22 -37.38 2.23
C THR A 55 3.73 -37.58 2.07
N CYS A 56 4.57 -36.55 2.21
CA CYS A 56 5.99 -36.80 2.50
C CYS A 56 6.02 -37.41 3.91
N ALA A 57 5.98 -38.73 3.97
CA ALA A 57 6.09 -39.48 5.22
C ALA A 57 7.44 -39.12 5.87
N SER A 58 7.38 -38.67 7.12
CA SER A 58 8.47 -38.66 8.11
C SER A 58 9.89 -38.81 7.53
N GLY A 59 10.49 -37.72 7.04
CA GLY A 59 11.91 -37.74 6.62
C GLY A 59 12.38 -36.61 5.69
N CYS A 60 11.51 -35.98 4.89
CA CYS A 60 11.93 -34.88 4.01
C CYS A 60 11.75 -33.51 4.69
N ILE A 61 12.66 -33.14 5.59
CA ILE A 61 12.89 -31.71 5.85
C ILE A 61 13.37 -31.11 4.53
N LYS A 62 12.76 -30.00 4.08
CA LYS A 62 13.28 -29.26 2.94
C LYS A 62 14.69 -28.83 3.33
N ASP A 63 15.69 -29.10 2.50
CA ASP A 63 17.00 -28.53 2.74
C ASP A 63 16.85 -27.01 2.74
N LEU A 64 17.15 -26.40 3.89
CA LEU A 64 17.03 -24.98 4.19
C LEU A 64 18.32 -24.48 4.86
N ASP A 65 19.39 -25.27 4.84
CA ASP A 65 20.68 -24.83 5.34
C ASP A 65 21.08 -23.52 4.65
N ARG A 66 21.53 -22.54 5.44
CA ARG A 66 21.89 -21.19 4.97
C ARG A 66 20.80 -20.42 4.22
N ASN A 67 19.54 -20.86 4.21
CA ASN A 67 18.47 -20.19 3.48
C ASN A 67 17.76 -19.12 4.34
N PHE A 68 18.15 -17.86 4.12
CA PHE A 68 17.57 -16.68 4.76
C PHE A 68 16.64 -15.86 3.85
N LEU A 69 16.11 -16.47 2.78
CA LEU A 69 15.11 -15.81 1.93
C LEU A 69 13.81 -15.58 2.70
N ASP A 70 13.08 -14.53 2.32
CA ASP A 70 11.84 -14.12 2.98
C ASP A 70 10.79 -15.25 3.03
N VAL A 71 10.40 -15.68 4.23
CA VAL A 71 9.39 -16.73 4.44
C VAL A 71 7.98 -16.19 4.67
N LYS A 72 7.83 -14.91 4.99
CA LYS A 72 6.54 -14.31 5.39
C LYS A 72 5.43 -14.58 4.38
N HIS A 73 4.26 -14.98 4.85
CA HIS A 73 3.07 -15.16 4.01
C HIS A 73 2.38 -13.84 3.66
N THR A 74 2.68 -12.80 4.42
CA THR A 74 2.05 -11.48 4.33
C THR A 74 2.70 -10.55 3.31
N THR A 75 3.90 -10.83 2.80
CA THR A 75 4.60 -9.94 1.84
C THR A 75 3.83 -9.83 0.51
N LEU A 76 3.73 -8.60 -0.02
CA LEU A 76 2.93 -8.26 -1.19
C LEU A 76 3.78 -7.60 -2.30
N SER A 77 3.48 -7.94 -3.55
CA SER A 77 3.83 -7.13 -4.73
C SER A 77 2.88 -5.94 -4.84
N GLU A 78 3.20 -4.94 -5.68
CA GLU A 78 2.26 -3.86 -6.03
C GLU A 78 0.90 -4.42 -6.49
N ARG A 79 0.90 -5.43 -7.38
CA ARG A 79 -0.33 -6.12 -7.80
C ARG A 79 -1.13 -6.71 -6.63
N GLY A 80 -0.44 -7.32 -5.67
CA GLY A 80 -1.06 -7.88 -4.47
C GLY A 80 -1.62 -6.79 -3.55
N ALA A 81 -0.81 -5.76 -3.29
CA ALA A 81 -1.14 -4.64 -2.42
C ALA A 81 -2.33 -3.84 -2.95
N LEU A 82 -2.36 -3.51 -4.24
CA LEU A 82 -3.48 -2.79 -4.85
C LEU A 82 -4.80 -3.58 -4.75
N ARG A 83 -4.77 -4.91 -4.94
CA ARG A 83 -5.96 -5.76 -4.80
C ARG A 83 -6.46 -5.81 -3.36
N GLU A 84 -5.56 -6.00 -2.42
CA GLU A 84 -5.92 -6.12 -1.01
C GLU A 84 -6.38 -4.76 -0.43
N ALA A 85 -5.74 -3.66 -0.83
CA ALA A 85 -6.15 -2.31 -0.46
C ALA A 85 -7.51 -1.92 -1.07
N ALA A 86 -7.81 -2.37 -2.30
CA ALA A 86 -9.12 -2.19 -2.90
C ALA A 86 -10.22 -3.01 -2.18
N ARG A 87 -9.87 -4.19 -1.64
CA ARG A 87 -10.78 -5.04 -0.85
C ARG A 87 -11.13 -4.44 0.51
N CYS A 88 -10.19 -3.73 1.15
CA CYS A 88 -10.43 -3.06 2.43
C CYS A 88 -11.63 -2.11 2.37
N LEU A 89 -12.54 -2.27 3.35
CA LEU A 89 -13.77 -1.49 3.49
C LEU A 89 -13.55 -0.04 3.93
N LYS A 90 -12.35 0.31 4.42
CA LYS A 90 -11.99 1.68 4.85
C LYS A 90 -12.97 2.22 5.90
N CYS A 91 -13.21 1.39 6.93
CA CYS A 91 -14.26 1.57 7.93
C CYS A 91 -14.12 2.89 8.71
N ALA A 92 -15.24 3.54 9.01
CA ALA A 92 -15.28 4.58 10.02
C ALA A 92 -15.00 4.00 11.41
N ASP A 93 -14.37 4.80 12.29
CA ASP A 93 -14.01 4.41 13.66
C ASP A 93 -13.37 3.00 13.73
N ALA A 94 -12.40 2.77 12.85
CA ALA A 94 -11.98 1.43 12.47
C ALA A 94 -11.50 0.60 13.68
N PRO A 95 -12.10 -0.58 13.95
CA PRO A 95 -11.69 -1.41 15.07
C PRO A 95 -10.24 -1.89 14.95
N CYS A 96 -9.76 -2.11 13.72
CA CYS A 96 -8.35 -2.46 13.50
C CYS A 96 -7.38 -1.37 14.00
N GLN A 97 -7.74 -0.08 13.92
CA GLN A 97 -6.93 1.01 14.46
C GLN A 97 -6.96 1.00 15.98
N LYS A 98 -8.12 0.77 16.59
CA LYS A 98 -8.26 0.65 18.06
C LYS A 98 -7.46 -0.52 18.63
N SER A 99 -7.34 -1.60 17.87
CA SER A 99 -6.52 -2.77 18.20
C SER A 99 -5.04 -2.63 17.82
N CYS A 100 -4.61 -1.49 17.27
CA CYS A 100 -3.21 -1.21 16.98
C CYS A 100 -2.59 -0.42 18.16
N PRO A 101 -1.53 -0.91 18.82
CA PRO A 101 -0.94 -0.22 19.98
C PRO A 101 -0.49 1.21 19.68
N THR A 102 0.07 1.49 18.50
CA THR A 102 0.47 2.84 18.09
C THR A 102 -0.68 3.68 17.50
N SER A 103 -1.89 3.10 17.39
CA SER A 103 -3.11 3.74 16.86
C SER A 103 -2.96 4.31 15.44
N ILE A 104 -2.17 3.65 14.59
CA ILE A 104 -1.96 4.09 13.19
C ILE A 104 -3.31 4.19 12.46
N ASP A 105 -3.47 5.22 11.62
CA ASP A 105 -4.70 5.37 10.81
C ASP A 105 -4.71 4.38 9.63
N ILE A 106 -5.19 3.15 9.91
CA ILE A 106 -5.27 2.05 8.96
C ILE A 106 -6.20 2.35 7.80
N LYS A 107 -7.30 3.08 8.05
CA LYS A 107 -8.23 3.49 7.00
C LYS A 107 -7.50 4.37 5.98
N SER A 108 -6.80 5.40 6.46
CA SER A 108 -6.19 6.41 5.58
C SER A 108 -5.00 5.86 4.80
N PHE A 109 -4.09 5.11 5.44
CA PHE A 109 -2.94 4.58 4.70
C PHE A 109 -3.35 3.52 3.66
N ILE A 110 -4.32 2.64 3.98
CA ILE A 110 -4.80 1.66 3.00
C ILE A 110 -5.56 2.33 1.87
N THR A 111 -6.30 3.40 2.15
CA THR A 111 -6.92 4.24 1.10
C THR A 111 -5.86 4.79 0.16
N SER A 112 -4.76 5.31 0.71
CA SER A 112 -3.65 5.86 -0.07
C SER A 112 -2.98 4.80 -0.95
N ILE A 113 -2.78 3.58 -0.45
CA ILE A 113 -2.27 2.46 -1.27
C ILE A 113 -3.23 2.15 -2.43
N ALA A 114 -4.54 2.06 -2.17
CA ALA A 114 -5.53 1.78 -3.22
C ALA A 114 -5.55 2.85 -4.32
N ASN A 115 -5.17 4.08 -3.98
CA ASN A 115 -5.09 5.23 -4.87
C ASN A 115 -3.69 5.43 -5.50
N LYS A 116 -2.78 4.45 -5.36
CA LYS A 116 -1.37 4.52 -5.80
C LYS A 116 -0.55 5.64 -5.16
N ASN A 117 -0.98 6.17 -4.02
CA ASN A 117 -0.23 7.12 -3.22
C ASN A 117 0.56 6.39 -2.11
N TYR A 118 1.67 5.79 -2.50
CA TYR A 118 2.52 5.02 -1.57
C TYR A 118 3.26 5.92 -0.59
N TYR A 119 3.61 7.15 -1.01
CA TYR A 119 4.16 8.17 -0.12
C TYR A 119 3.17 8.56 0.98
N GLY A 120 1.94 8.94 0.65
CA GLY A 120 0.92 9.31 1.64
C GLY A 120 0.62 8.16 2.60
N ALA A 121 0.59 6.91 2.11
CA ALA A 121 0.48 5.73 2.95
C ALA A 121 1.65 5.62 3.94
N ALA A 122 2.90 5.68 3.46
CA ALA A 122 4.08 5.62 4.30
C ALA A 122 4.14 6.78 5.31
N LYS A 123 3.75 7.99 4.90
CA LYS A 123 3.66 9.17 5.76
C LYS A 123 2.65 8.96 6.90
N ALA A 124 1.46 8.42 6.61
CA ALA A 124 0.46 8.12 7.62
C ALA A 124 0.97 7.05 8.61
N ILE A 125 1.61 5.99 8.12
CA ILE A 125 2.20 4.93 8.96
C ILE A 125 3.30 5.50 9.87
N LEU A 126 4.29 6.20 9.28
CA LEU A 126 5.46 6.71 9.99
C LEU A 126 5.14 7.88 10.93
N SER A 127 4.01 8.55 10.72
CA SER A 127 3.53 9.60 11.63
C SER A 127 3.26 9.03 13.02
N ASP A 128 2.60 7.87 13.10
CA ASP A 128 2.25 7.24 14.36
C ASP A 128 3.22 6.17 14.84
N ASN A 129 3.95 5.52 13.92
CA ASN A 129 4.90 4.46 14.21
C ASN A 129 6.22 4.68 13.45
N PRO A 130 7.27 5.21 14.11
CA PRO A 130 8.60 5.39 13.53
C PRO A 130 9.27 4.12 13.00
N LEU A 131 8.84 2.94 13.47
CA LEU A 131 9.30 1.63 13.01
C LEU A 131 8.24 0.94 12.13
N GLY A 132 7.62 1.73 11.24
CA GLY A 132 6.52 1.30 10.39
C GLY A 132 6.85 0.12 9.49
N LEU A 133 8.08 0.03 8.96
CA LEU A 133 8.49 -1.07 8.09
C LEU A 133 8.70 -2.35 8.92
N THR A 134 9.45 -2.24 10.02
CA THR A 134 9.70 -3.36 10.93
C THR A 134 8.38 -3.94 11.43
N CYS A 135 7.48 -3.10 11.95
CA CYS A 135 6.17 -3.54 12.43
C CYS A 135 5.29 -4.13 11.32
N GLY A 136 5.36 -3.63 10.09
CA GLY A 136 4.65 -4.23 8.95
C GLY A 136 5.09 -5.68 8.68
N MET A 137 6.34 -6.02 8.98
CA MET A 137 6.89 -7.35 8.77
C MET A 137 6.69 -8.32 9.95
N VAL A 138 6.71 -7.84 11.19
CA VAL A 138 6.81 -8.71 12.39
C VAL A 138 5.66 -8.59 13.38
N CYS A 139 4.72 -7.67 13.19
CA CYS A 139 3.59 -7.57 14.11
C CYS A 139 2.78 -8.88 14.10
N PRO A 140 2.42 -9.42 15.28
CA PRO A 140 1.51 -10.57 15.40
C PRO A 140 0.07 -10.11 15.13
N THR A 141 -0.23 -9.79 13.87
CA THR A 141 -1.41 -8.99 13.53
C THR A 141 -2.74 -9.63 13.92
N SER A 142 -2.81 -10.97 13.96
CA SER A 142 -3.99 -11.75 14.36
C SER A 142 -4.44 -11.48 15.79
N ASP A 143 -3.50 -11.16 16.69
CA ASP A 143 -3.77 -10.74 18.07
C ASP A 143 -3.89 -9.21 18.23
N LEU A 144 -3.69 -8.46 17.14
CA LEU A 144 -3.71 -7.00 17.11
C LEU A 144 -4.76 -6.50 16.09
N CYS A 145 -4.32 -5.67 15.15
CA CYS A 145 -5.17 -4.97 14.18
C CYS A 145 -6.03 -5.90 13.29
N VAL A 146 -5.52 -7.08 12.92
CA VAL A 146 -6.25 -8.04 12.06
C VAL A 146 -7.31 -8.80 12.86
N GLY A 147 -7.04 -9.08 14.14
CA GLY A 147 -8.03 -9.68 15.06
C GLY A 147 -9.29 -8.83 15.25
N GLY A 148 -9.16 -7.50 15.14
CA GLY A 148 -10.27 -6.55 15.17
C GLY A 148 -10.90 -6.22 13.81
N CYS A 149 -10.45 -6.81 12.69
CA CYS A 149 -10.90 -6.39 11.37
C CYS A 149 -12.35 -6.81 11.06
N ASN A 150 -13.20 -5.86 10.65
CA ASN A 150 -14.61 -6.14 10.29
C ASN A 150 -14.77 -7.20 9.18
N LEU A 151 -13.82 -7.32 8.25
CA LEU A 151 -13.88 -8.33 7.18
C LEU A 151 -13.62 -9.75 7.67
N TYR A 152 -13.22 -9.94 8.92
CA TYR A 152 -13.25 -11.26 9.55
C TYR A 152 -14.66 -11.88 9.53
N ALA A 153 -15.71 -11.05 9.45
CA ALA A 153 -17.11 -11.48 9.32
C ALA A 153 -17.52 -11.89 7.89
N SER A 154 -16.57 -11.98 6.95
CA SER A 154 -16.80 -12.42 5.55
C SER A 154 -15.97 -13.65 5.21
N GLU A 155 -16.41 -14.45 4.24
CA GLU A 155 -15.78 -15.71 3.86
C GLU A 155 -14.35 -15.53 3.33
N GLU A 156 -14.04 -14.39 2.73
CA GLU A 156 -12.69 -14.03 2.29
C GLU A 156 -11.74 -13.65 3.44
N GLY A 157 -12.26 -13.42 4.65
CA GLY A 157 -11.49 -13.16 5.85
C GLY A 157 -10.94 -11.72 5.97
N PRO A 158 -10.20 -11.44 7.05
CA PRO A 158 -9.72 -10.10 7.38
C PRO A 158 -8.65 -9.60 6.39
N ILE A 159 -8.34 -8.31 6.44
CA ILE A 159 -7.31 -7.69 5.57
C ILE A 159 -5.90 -8.05 6.03
N ASN A 160 -4.99 -8.31 5.09
CA ASN A 160 -3.54 -8.38 5.35
C ASN A 160 -2.96 -6.97 5.59
N ILE A 161 -3.19 -6.44 6.80
CA ILE A 161 -2.79 -5.08 7.19
C ILE A 161 -1.26 -4.95 7.26
N GLY A 162 -0.57 -5.93 7.85
CA GLY A 162 0.89 -5.94 7.97
C GLY A 162 1.59 -5.91 6.61
N GLY A 163 1.15 -6.74 5.66
CA GLY A 163 1.69 -6.76 4.30
C GLY A 163 1.49 -5.46 3.51
N LEU A 164 0.34 -4.79 3.71
CA LEU A 164 0.08 -3.48 3.10
C LEU A 164 0.97 -2.39 3.71
N GLN A 165 1.15 -2.41 5.03
CA GLN A 165 2.06 -1.52 5.74
C GLN A 165 3.51 -1.74 5.28
N GLN A 166 3.97 -2.99 5.20
CA GLN A 166 5.28 -3.36 4.67
C GLN A 166 5.47 -2.77 3.27
N PHE A 167 4.54 -3.06 2.35
CA PHE A 167 4.63 -2.62 0.96
C PHE A 167 4.79 -1.10 0.83
N ALA A 168 3.93 -0.31 1.49
CA ALA A 168 3.98 1.15 1.37
C ALA A 168 5.32 1.74 1.85
N VAL A 169 5.83 1.26 2.99
CA VAL A 169 7.08 1.77 3.55
C VAL A 169 8.30 1.25 2.78
N ASP A 170 8.26 0.04 2.22
CA ASP A 170 9.31 -0.48 1.31
C ASP A 170 9.42 0.37 0.03
N ILE A 171 8.29 0.81 -0.54
CA ILE A 171 8.29 1.72 -1.68
C ILE A 171 8.87 3.09 -1.29
N PHE A 172 8.48 3.65 -0.15
CA PHE A 172 9.05 4.91 0.36
C PHE A 172 10.56 4.80 0.64
N LYS A 173 11.01 3.67 1.20
CA LYS A 173 12.44 3.38 1.36
C LYS A 173 13.18 3.43 0.01
N SER A 174 12.56 2.91 -1.05
CA SER A 174 13.08 2.92 -2.43
C SER A 174 13.08 4.31 -3.09
N MET A 175 12.23 5.24 -2.62
CA MET A 175 12.25 6.64 -3.06
C MET A 175 13.51 7.38 -2.60
N ARG A 176 14.15 6.94 -1.49
CA ARG A 176 15.36 7.54 -0.89
C ARG A 176 15.19 9.00 -0.44
N ILE A 177 14.09 9.30 0.26
CA ILE A 177 13.73 10.66 0.72
C ILE A 177 13.89 10.79 2.24
N PRO A 178 14.60 11.81 2.76
CA PRO A 178 14.93 11.92 4.18
C PRO A 178 13.74 12.40 5.02
N ALA A 179 13.80 12.12 6.32
CA ALA A 179 12.90 12.77 7.28
C ALA A 179 13.32 14.23 7.50
N ILE A 180 12.35 15.11 7.72
CA ILE A 180 12.59 16.49 8.15
C ILE A 180 11.67 16.84 9.33
N ARG A 181 11.99 17.91 10.03
CA ARG A 181 11.08 18.52 11.00
C ARG A 181 9.88 19.17 10.28
N ASP A 182 8.78 19.35 11.01
CA ASP A 182 7.56 19.96 10.51
C ASP A 182 7.85 21.27 9.73
N PRO A 183 7.50 21.36 8.43
CA PRO A 183 7.73 22.56 7.64
C PRO A 183 6.98 23.80 8.13
N CYS A 184 5.90 23.61 8.91
CA CYS A 184 5.10 24.69 9.47
C CYS A 184 5.67 25.24 10.79
N ASP A 185 6.76 24.66 11.30
CA ASP A 185 7.57 25.27 12.35
C ASP A 185 8.24 26.51 11.73
N ASP A 186 7.65 27.67 11.99
CA ASP A 186 7.96 28.99 11.41
C ASP A 186 9.35 29.55 11.79
N GLY A 187 10.19 28.72 12.40
CA GLY A 187 11.48 29.14 12.94
C GLY A 187 11.34 30.05 14.15
N THR A 188 10.18 30.10 14.82
CA THR A 188 10.07 30.68 16.16
C THR A 188 11.20 30.14 17.01
N GLU A 189 11.88 31.04 17.74
CA GLU A 189 12.93 30.65 18.66
C GLU A 189 12.32 29.72 19.71
N LEU A 190 12.52 28.41 19.51
CA LEU A 190 12.28 27.42 20.52
C LEU A 190 12.99 27.89 21.79
N ASN A 191 12.27 27.89 22.92
CA ASN A 191 12.85 28.29 24.18
C ASN A 191 14.13 27.47 24.49
N GLU A 192 14.98 27.98 25.37
CA GLU A 192 16.26 27.35 25.70
C GLU A 192 16.12 25.89 26.15
N LYS A 193 14.95 25.50 26.69
CA LYS A 193 14.67 24.13 27.15
C LYS A 193 14.70 23.10 26.04
N TYR A 194 14.49 23.46 24.76
CA TYR A 194 14.66 22.53 23.64
C TYR A 194 16.13 22.16 23.34
N SER A 195 17.07 22.90 23.95
CA SER A 195 18.50 22.53 23.96
C SER A 195 18.88 21.66 25.16
N SER A 196 17.89 21.21 25.95
CA SER A 196 18.13 20.29 27.07
C SER A 196 18.75 18.98 26.58
N LYS A 197 19.78 18.52 27.28
CA LYS A 197 20.43 17.24 27.02
C LYS A 197 19.51 16.10 27.44
N ILE A 198 19.20 15.17 26.53
CA ILE A 198 18.38 13.97 26.83
C ILE A 198 19.17 12.71 26.44
N ALA A 199 19.28 11.79 27.40
CA ALA A 199 19.94 10.50 27.19
C ALA A 199 18.89 9.40 27.01
N LEU A 200 19.11 8.50 26.06
CA LEU A 200 18.32 7.29 25.91
C LEU A 200 19.27 6.08 25.98
N ILE A 201 18.91 5.07 26.74
CA ILE A 201 19.77 3.93 27.03
C ILE A 201 19.19 2.68 26.33
N GLY A 202 20.00 2.06 25.48
CA GLY A 202 19.62 1.00 24.54
C GLY A 202 19.09 1.57 23.24
N CYS A 203 19.57 1.08 22.09
CA CYS A 203 19.12 1.46 20.75
C CYS A 203 18.13 0.43 20.18
N GLY A 204 17.15 0.02 20.99
CA GLY A 204 16.02 -0.82 20.57
C GLY A 204 14.78 0.00 20.17
N PRO A 205 13.67 -0.68 19.80
CA PRO A 205 12.43 -0.05 19.33
C PRO A 205 11.89 1.10 20.21
N ALA A 206 11.90 0.92 21.53
CA ALA A 206 11.38 1.90 22.48
C ALA A 206 12.17 3.22 22.44
N SER A 207 13.51 3.14 22.49
CA SER A 207 14.37 4.32 22.45
C SER A 207 14.38 4.98 21.08
N ILE A 208 14.36 4.20 19.99
CA ILE A 208 14.27 4.75 18.63
C ILE A 208 12.98 5.57 18.48
N SER A 209 11.85 5.02 18.95
CA SER A 209 10.57 5.73 18.97
C SER A 209 10.63 7.01 19.82
N CYS A 210 11.09 6.90 21.06
CA CYS A 210 11.17 8.03 21.99
C CYS A 210 12.04 9.16 21.45
N ALA A 211 13.25 8.84 20.96
CA ALA A 211 14.16 9.80 20.37
C ALA A 211 13.55 10.45 19.12
N THR A 212 12.88 9.69 18.26
CA THR A 212 12.23 10.22 17.05
C THR A 212 11.16 11.25 17.39
N PHE A 213 10.26 10.95 18.34
CA PHE A 213 9.21 11.88 18.72
C PHE A 213 9.74 13.12 19.45
N LEU A 214 10.77 12.97 20.30
CA LEU A 214 11.45 14.12 20.90
C LEU A 214 12.14 15.01 19.84
N ALA A 215 12.76 14.40 18.83
CA ALA A 215 13.39 15.15 17.75
C ALA A 215 12.34 15.93 16.93
N ARG A 216 11.19 15.30 16.65
CA ARG A 216 10.05 15.96 15.97
C ARG A 216 9.51 17.15 16.77
N LEU A 217 9.41 17.03 18.09
CA LEU A 217 9.03 18.14 18.99
C LEU A 217 10.03 19.29 18.97
N GLY A 218 11.29 19.05 18.56
CA GLY A 218 12.31 20.08 18.36
C GLY A 218 13.53 19.99 19.28
N TYR A 219 13.66 18.92 20.08
CA TYR A 219 14.83 18.73 20.94
C TYR A 219 16.09 18.46 20.12
N LYS A 220 17.15 19.25 20.37
CA LYS A 220 18.37 19.25 19.53
C LYS A 220 19.51 18.39 20.06
N ASP A 221 19.56 18.09 21.36
CA ASP A 221 20.66 17.32 21.97
C ASP A 221 20.17 15.97 22.54
N LEU A 222 19.88 15.06 21.61
CA LEU A 222 19.42 13.71 21.88
C LEU A 222 20.57 12.73 21.63
N THR A 223 20.91 11.92 22.64
CA THR A 223 21.96 10.89 22.51
C THR A 223 21.44 9.53 22.97
N VAL A 224 21.48 8.55 22.06
CA VAL A 224 21.20 7.14 22.35
C VAL A 224 22.52 6.41 22.64
N TYR A 225 22.64 5.79 23.81
CA TYR A 225 23.79 4.97 24.19
C TYR A 225 23.44 3.49 24.04
N GLU A 226 24.21 2.75 23.25
CA GLU A 226 23.99 1.32 22.98
C GLU A 226 25.14 0.48 23.52
N LYS A 227 24.83 -0.61 24.26
CA LYS A 227 25.83 -1.52 24.84
C LYS A 227 26.65 -2.23 23.75
N GLN A 228 26.02 -2.59 22.65
CA GLN A 228 26.59 -3.40 21.58
C GLN A 228 27.25 -2.55 20.48
N ASP A 229 27.92 -3.24 19.56
CA ASP A 229 28.51 -2.66 18.34
C ASP A 229 27.52 -2.56 17.18
N TYR A 230 26.32 -3.13 17.35
CA TYR A 230 25.20 -3.07 16.41
C TYR A 230 24.03 -2.29 16.99
N LEU A 231 23.14 -1.82 16.11
CA LEU A 231 21.97 -1.01 16.47
C LEU A 231 20.67 -1.75 16.18
N GLY A 232 19.54 -1.34 16.79
CA GLY A 232 18.19 -1.87 16.53
C GLY A 232 17.69 -2.89 17.55
N GLY A 233 18.46 -3.20 18.60
CA GLY A 233 18.05 -4.12 19.66
C GLY A 233 17.69 -5.52 19.13
N LEU A 234 16.59 -6.10 19.63
CA LEU A 234 16.13 -7.45 19.25
C LEU A 234 15.80 -7.57 17.76
N SER A 235 15.34 -6.49 17.12
CA SER A 235 15.07 -6.45 15.67
C SER A 235 16.32 -6.82 14.85
N SER A 236 17.50 -6.45 15.34
CA SER A 236 18.77 -6.82 14.73
C SER A 236 19.33 -8.11 15.30
N ALA A 237 19.33 -8.24 16.63
CA ALA A 237 20.01 -9.33 17.32
C ALA A 237 19.32 -10.69 17.20
N GLU A 238 17.99 -10.74 17.24
CA GLU A 238 17.27 -12.00 17.49
C GLU A 238 16.22 -12.32 16.43
N ILE A 239 15.48 -11.32 15.93
CA ILE A 239 14.48 -11.58 14.89
C ILE A 239 15.22 -12.04 13.61
N PRO A 240 14.92 -13.23 13.06
CA PRO A 240 15.71 -13.77 11.96
C PRO A 240 15.63 -12.96 10.67
N GLN A 241 16.70 -12.97 9.86
CA GLN A 241 16.80 -12.26 8.57
C GLN A 241 15.67 -12.61 7.59
N TYR A 242 15.20 -13.87 7.58
CA TYR A 242 14.11 -14.34 6.73
C TYR A 242 12.72 -13.81 7.15
N ARG A 243 12.59 -13.24 8.36
CA ARG A 243 11.38 -12.50 8.79
C ARG A 243 11.59 -11.00 8.74
N LEU A 244 12.71 -10.51 9.28
CA LEU A 244 13.06 -9.10 9.32
C LEU A 244 14.46 -8.85 8.74
N PRO A 245 14.53 -8.42 7.48
CA PRO A 245 15.77 -7.96 6.86
C PRO A 245 16.44 -6.82 7.63
N TYR A 246 17.75 -6.90 7.86
CA TYR A 246 18.50 -5.86 8.60
C TYR A 246 18.45 -4.48 7.93
N ASP A 247 18.33 -4.44 6.60
CA ASP A 247 18.23 -3.20 5.83
C ASP A 247 16.94 -2.41 6.14
N ALA A 248 15.87 -3.07 6.60
CA ALA A 248 14.67 -2.41 7.11
C ALA A 248 14.96 -1.68 8.43
N VAL A 249 15.67 -2.34 9.35
CA VAL A 249 16.05 -1.75 10.65
C VAL A 249 17.01 -0.59 10.47
N ASN A 250 18.04 -0.76 9.61
CA ASN A 250 18.96 0.33 9.29
C ASN A 250 18.21 1.53 8.69
N PHE A 251 17.28 1.31 7.76
CA PHE A 251 16.49 2.39 7.14
C PHE A 251 15.76 3.25 8.18
N GLU A 252 15.09 2.65 9.17
CA GLU A 252 14.35 3.38 10.20
C GLU A 252 15.27 4.14 11.15
N ILE A 253 16.45 3.58 11.47
CA ILE A 253 17.49 4.26 12.23
C ILE A 253 18.03 5.48 11.47
N GLN A 254 18.22 5.38 10.16
CA GLN A 254 18.67 6.51 9.35
C GLN A 254 17.62 7.64 9.32
N LEU A 255 16.32 7.32 9.21
CA LEU A 255 15.25 8.34 9.33
C LEU A 255 15.27 9.07 10.67
N MET A 256 15.57 8.37 11.77
CA MET A 256 15.75 9.01 13.08
C MET A 256 16.99 9.92 13.10
N LYS A 257 18.11 9.49 12.48
CA LYS A 257 19.33 10.29 12.36
C LYS A 257 19.16 11.53 11.49
N ASP A 258 18.31 11.49 10.47
CA ASP A 258 17.96 12.66 9.65
C ASP A 258 17.43 13.82 10.51
N LEU A 259 16.82 13.52 11.67
CA LEU A 259 16.33 14.50 12.64
C LEU A 259 17.39 14.97 13.67
N GLY A 260 18.65 14.54 13.53
CA GLY A 260 19.78 14.98 14.37
C GLY A 260 20.06 14.13 15.61
N VAL A 261 19.39 12.98 15.77
CA VAL A 261 19.64 12.07 16.91
C VAL A 261 21.03 11.43 16.81
N LYS A 262 21.81 11.54 17.88
CA LYS A 262 23.16 10.95 17.98
C LYS A 262 23.06 9.54 18.56
N ILE A 263 23.91 8.64 18.09
CA ILE A 263 24.00 7.27 18.61
C ILE A 263 25.46 6.97 18.96
N VAL A 264 25.69 6.49 20.18
CA VAL A 264 27.01 6.11 20.70
C VAL A 264 27.00 4.61 21.02
N PRO A 265 27.54 3.75 20.15
CA PRO A 265 27.66 2.32 20.41
C PRO A 265 28.75 2.02 21.45
N ASN A 266 28.81 0.77 21.91
CA ASN A 266 29.75 0.28 22.92
C ASN A 266 29.73 1.08 24.25
N LYS A 267 28.56 1.60 24.63
CA LYS A 267 28.33 2.30 25.90
C LYS A 267 27.13 1.71 26.62
N ALA A 268 27.42 0.98 27.69
CA ALA A 268 26.44 0.25 28.48
C ALA A 268 26.02 1.01 29.73
N LEU A 269 24.79 0.75 30.18
CA LEU A 269 24.35 1.07 31.54
C LEU A 269 24.87 -0.03 32.48
N THR A 270 25.86 0.30 33.30
CA THR A 270 26.53 -0.64 34.21
C THR A 270 27.38 0.14 35.21
N THR A 271 27.59 -0.42 36.41
CA THR A 271 28.55 0.09 37.40
C THR A 271 30.00 -0.33 37.12
N GLU A 272 30.22 -1.14 36.09
CA GLU A 272 31.56 -1.51 35.63
C GLU A 272 32.31 -0.32 35.02
N LYS A 273 33.63 -0.47 34.88
CA LYS A 273 34.52 0.57 34.38
C LYS A 273 34.04 1.12 33.03
N ASP A 274 34.02 2.45 32.88
CA ASP A 274 33.59 3.20 31.69
C ASP A 274 32.09 3.06 31.34
N GLY A 275 31.28 2.50 32.26
CA GLY A 275 29.82 2.37 32.18
C GLY A 275 29.06 3.63 32.63
N LEU A 276 27.80 3.70 32.20
CA LEU A 276 26.86 4.75 32.57
C LEU A 276 25.97 4.28 33.72
N THR A 277 25.63 5.19 34.65
CA THR A 277 24.60 4.98 35.67
C THR A 277 23.55 6.08 35.60
N VAL A 278 22.32 5.80 36.06
CA VAL A 278 21.24 6.80 36.11
C VAL A 278 21.68 8.03 36.90
N ALA A 279 22.30 7.83 38.06
CA ALA A 279 22.87 8.91 38.87
C ALA A 279 23.92 9.72 38.09
N SER A 280 24.91 9.07 37.46
CA SER A 280 25.95 9.79 36.69
C SER A 280 25.37 10.60 35.52
N LEU A 281 24.33 10.09 34.86
CA LEU A 281 23.69 10.80 33.73
C LEU A 281 23.03 12.10 34.20
N LEU A 282 22.31 12.05 35.33
CA LEU A 282 21.62 13.22 35.88
C LEU A 282 22.60 14.21 36.52
N ASP A 283 23.45 13.73 37.43
CA ASP A 283 24.23 14.58 38.33
C ASP A 283 25.56 15.02 37.73
N GLU A 284 26.27 14.14 37.01
CA GLU A 284 27.61 14.41 36.48
C GLU A 284 27.58 14.91 35.02
N HIS A 285 26.77 14.28 34.18
CA HIS A 285 26.70 14.60 32.74
C HIS A 285 25.66 15.67 32.38
N GLY A 286 24.85 16.09 33.37
CA GLY A 286 23.88 17.18 33.26
C GLY A 286 22.69 16.89 32.36
N TYR A 287 22.32 15.62 32.16
CA TYR A 287 21.12 15.26 31.40
C TYR A 287 19.86 15.68 32.16
N LYS A 288 18.94 16.35 31.46
CA LYS A 288 17.66 16.78 32.03
C LYS A 288 16.64 15.65 32.06
N ALA A 289 16.72 14.73 31.11
CA ALA A 289 15.88 13.54 31.11
C ALA A 289 16.66 12.31 30.64
N VAL A 290 16.30 11.15 31.17
CA VAL A 290 16.86 9.84 30.81
C VAL A 290 15.72 8.89 30.48
N PHE A 291 15.79 8.23 29.32
CA PHE A 291 14.88 7.16 28.94
C PHE A 291 15.58 5.80 28.98
N LEU A 292 15.03 4.85 29.73
CA LEU A 292 15.53 3.50 29.91
C LEU A 292 14.81 2.53 28.96
N GLY A 293 15.51 2.09 27.91
CA GLY A 293 14.99 1.20 26.87
C GLY A 293 15.95 0.04 26.56
N ILE A 294 16.66 -0.49 27.56
CA ILE A 294 17.65 -1.56 27.40
C ILE A 294 17.05 -2.95 27.16
N GLY A 295 15.72 -3.08 27.26
CA GLY A 295 15.02 -4.35 27.17
C GLY A 295 15.38 -5.32 28.30
N LEU A 296 15.32 -6.62 28.01
CA LEU A 296 15.68 -7.70 28.93
C LEU A 296 16.93 -8.43 28.42
N PRO A 297 18.14 -8.05 28.88
CA PRO A 297 19.39 -8.47 28.26
C PRO A 297 19.79 -9.92 28.57
N ASN A 298 19.28 -10.52 29.65
CA ASN A 298 19.73 -11.82 30.12
C ASN A 298 18.76 -12.94 29.73
N PRO A 299 19.24 -14.17 29.43
CA PRO A 299 18.36 -15.32 29.24
C PRO A 299 17.78 -15.80 30.58
N ASN A 300 16.54 -16.31 30.54
CA ASN A 300 15.99 -17.09 31.64
C ASN A 300 16.58 -18.52 31.59
N ILE A 301 17.44 -18.86 32.55
CA ILE A 301 18.13 -20.16 32.62
C ILE A 301 17.54 -21.01 33.74
N ASP A 302 17.23 -22.25 33.42
CA ASP A 302 16.85 -23.26 34.40
C ASP A 302 18.12 -23.86 35.05
N PRO A 303 18.13 -24.11 36.38
CA PRO A 303 19.27 -24.69 37.09
C PRO A 303 19.85 -25.96 36.46
N ILE A 304 19.04 -26.78 35.78
CA ILE A 304 19.53 -28.00 35.12
C ILE A 304 20.53 -27.73 33.98
N PHE A 305 20.58 -26.50 33.47
CA PHE A 305 21.43 -26.10 32.35
C PHE A 305 22.62 -25.23 32.74
N GLU A 306 22.71 -24.74 33.99
CA GLU A 306 23.72 -23.75 34.41
C GLU A 306 25.17 -24.17 34.15
N LYS A 307 25.45 -25.48 34.19
CA LYS A 307 26.80 -26.04 34.00
C LYS A 307 27.12 -26.39 32.55
N LEU A 308 26.16 -26.25 31.63
CA LEU A 308 26.34 -26.62 30.23
C LEU A 308 26.88 -25.46 29.40
N SER A 309 27.69 -25.79 28.42
CA SER A 309 28.35 -24.84 27.51
C SER A 309 27.92 -25.03 26.05
N THR A 310 28.19 -24.01 25.23
CA THR A 310 28.01 -24.08 23.77
C THR A 310 28.90 -25.14 23.13
N ALA A 311 30.08 -25.41 23.72
CA ALA A 311 30.97 -26.48 23.28
C ALA A 311 30.32 -27.87 23.43
N GLU A 312 29.49 -28.07 24.46
CA GLU A 312 28.74 -29.32 24.68
C GLU A 312 27.48 -29.44 23.82
N GLY A 313 27.04 -28.34 23.21
CA GLY A 313 25.84 -28.26 22.37
C GLY A 313 24.65 -27.58 23.04
N PHE A 314 24.84 -26.94 24.20
CA PHE A 314 23.78 -26.17 24.86
C PHE A 314 23.82 -24.69 24.44
N PHE A 315 22.67 -24.16 24.10
CA PHE A 315 22.47 -22.76 23.78
C PHE A 315 21.29 -22.19 24.56
N THR A 316 21.31 -20.89 24.78
CA THR A 316 20.10 -20.11 25.11
C THR A 316 19.71 -19.31 23.87
N SER A 317 18.47 -18.85 23.77
CA SER A 317 18.08 -17.99 22.64
C SER A 317 18.97 -16.74 22.53
N LYS A 318 19.38 -16.17 23.68
CA LYS A 318 20.24 -14.99 23.81
C LYS A 318 21.69 -15.22 23.37
N ASN A 319 22.14 -16.46 23.17
CA ASN A 319 23.43 -16.73 22.55
C ASN A 319 23.30 -17.32 21.14
N PHE A 320 22.26 -18.11 20.87
CA PHE A 320 22.05 -18.74 19.57
C PHE A 320 21.62 -17.74 18.49
N LEU A 321 20.52 -17.02 18.71
CA LEU A 321 19.96 -16.13 17.69
C LEU A 321 20.92 -14.98 17.32
N PRO A 322 21.65 -14.34 18.26
CA PRO A 322 22.66 -13.36 17.89
C PRO A 322 23.80 -13.91 17.02
N LEU A 323 24.20 -15.17 17.21
CA LEU A 323 25.20 -15.81 16.35
C LEU A 323 24.66 -16.02 14.93
N VAL A 324 23.40 -16.46 14.81
CA VAL A 324 22.72 -16.61 13.51
C VAL A 324 22.52 -15.25 12.82
N SER A 325 22.09 -14.23 13.56
CA SER A 325 21.92 -12.88 13.03
C SER A 325 23.24 -12.29 12.54
N ARG A 326 24.32 -12.36 13.33
CA ARG A 326 25.64 -11.86 12.92
C ARG A 326 26.23 -12.57 11.69
N SER A 327 25.78 -13.78 11.39
CA SER A 327 26.25 -14.58 10.25
C SER A 327 25.32 -14.52 9.03
N SER A 328 24.13 -13.91 9.15
CA SER A 328 23.13 -13.80 8.08
C SER A 328 22.74 -12.36 7.73
N LYS A 329 23.01 -11.39 8.61
CA LYS A 329 22.69 -9.98 8.44
C LYS A 329 23.92 -9.19 8.04
N ALA A 330 24.15 -9.10 6.74
CA ALA A 330 25.20 -8.25 6.18
C ALA A 330 25.05 -6.80 6.69
N GLY A 331 26.13 -6.22 7.19
CA GLY A 331 26.18 -4.85 7.73
C GLY A 331 25.75 -4.69 9.19
N MET A 332 25.32 -5.74 9.89
CA MET A 332 24.91 -5.66 11.30
C MET A 332 26.09 -5.37 12.25
N CYS A 333 27.23 -6.04 12.06
CA CYS A 333 28.48 -5.79 12.77
C CYS A 333 29.63 -5.70 11.74
N ALA A 334 30.78 -5.16 12.14
CA ALA A 334 32.01 -5.22 11.32
C ALA A 334 32.62 -6.64 11.25
N CYS A 335 32.06 -7.59 12.00
CA CYS A 335 32.58 -8.93 12.21
C CYS A 335 32.11 -9.92 11.14
N LYS A 336 33.03 -10.67 10.50
CA LYS A 336 32.67 -11.83 9.67
C LYS A 336 32.42 -13.05 10.55
N SER A 337 31.19 -13.20 11.03
CA SER A 337 30.82 -14.31 11.91
C SER A 337 30.45 -15.56 11.11
N ALA A 338 30.94 -16.72 11.54
CA ALA A 338 30.52 -18.00 10.97
C ALA A 338 29.13 -18.39 11.47
N LEU A 339 28.31 -18.95 10.59
CA LEU A 339 27.03 -19.53 10.96
C LEU A 339 27.26 -20.74 11.90
N PRO A 340 26.47 -20.90 12.98
CA PRO A 340 26.57 -22.09 13.82
C PRO A 340 26.40 -23.36 12.98
N ALA A 341 27.31 -24.33 13.15
CA ALA A 341 27.22 -25.62 12.47
C ALA A 341 26.53 -26.65 13.38
N LEU A 342 25.24 -26.86 13.14
CA LEU A 342 24.44 -27.85 13.84
C LEU A 342 24.32 -29.12 12.99
N SER A 343 24.53 -30.29 13.59
CA SER A 343 24.35 -31.59 12.93
C SER A 343 23.53 -32.56 13.79
N GLY A 344 22.51 -33.20 13.20
CA GLY A 344 21.65 -34.14 13.92
C GLY A 344 20.43 -33.47 14.55
N ASN A 345 20.04 -33.91 15.75
CA ASN A 345 18.78 -33.54 16.37
C ASN A 345 18.94 -32.33 17.31
N VAL A 346 18.08 -31.32 17.14
CA VAL A 346 18.02 -30.13 18.00
C VAL A 346 16.72 -30.15 18.79
N VAL A 347 16.80 -29.89 20.08
CA VAL A 347 15.65 -29.68 20.96
C VAL A 347 15.58 -28.21 21.32
N VAL A 348 14.47 -27.55 20.99
CA VAL A 348 14.15 -26.18 21.38
C VAL A 348 13.12 -26.22 22.50
N LEU A 349 13.41 -25.56 23.62
CA LEU A 349 12.57 -25.56 24.80
C LEU A 349 11.79 -24.24 24.91
N GLY A 350 10.47 -24.30 24.71
CA GLY A 350 9.60 -23.12 24.78
C GLY A 350 8.47 -23.14 23.74
N ALA A 351 7.54 -22.19 23.88
CA ALA A 351 6.35 -22.08 23.03
C ALA A 351 5.94 -20.63 22.74
N GLY A 352 6.90 -19.69 22.77
CA GLY A 352 6.70 -18.30 22.33
C GLY A 352 7.48 -18.01 21.04
N ASP A 353 7.43 -16.78 20.55
CA ASP A 353 8.07 -16.35 19.29
C ASP A 353 9.55 -16.73 19.24
N THR A 354 10.27 -16.47 20.34
CA THR A 354 11.69 -16.85 20.48
C THR A 354 11.93 -18.34 20.24
N ALA A 355 11.01 -19.22 20.65
CA ALA A 355 11.14 -20.66 20.43
C ALA A 355 10.93 -21.02 18.94
N MET A 356 9.96 -20.38 18.27
CA MET A 356 9.72 -20.60 16.84
C MET A 356 10.91 -20.10 16.01
N ASP A 357 11.43 -18.91 16.32
CA ASP A 357 12.61 -18.34 15.67
C ASP A 357 13.88 -19.18 15.92
N CYS A 358 14.06 -19.71 17.13
CA CYS A 358 15.15 -20.67 17.41
C CYS A 358 15.00 -21.95 16.60
N ALA A 359 13.79 -22.51 16.50
CA ALA A 359 13.52 -23.75 15.80
C ALA A 359 13.80 -23.63 14.30
N THR A 360 13.25 -22.61 13.67
CA THR A 360 13.41 -22.34 12.23
C THR A 360 14.85 -21.91 11.90
N SER A 361 15.53 -21.17 12.78
CA SER A 361 16.95 -20.82 12.64
C SER A 361 17.89 -22.02 12.79
N ALA A 362 17.54 -23.00 13.63
CA ALA A 362 18.31 -24.24 13.76
C ALA A 362 18.35 -25.03 12.45
N ILE A 363 17.26 -25.05 11.68
CA ILE A 363 17.23 -25.66 10.35
C ILE A 363 18.22 -24.96 9.40
N ARG A 364 18.29 -23.62 9.43
CA ARG A 364 19.28 -22.84 8.63
C ARG A 364 20.72 -23.12 9.02
N CYS A 365 20.96 -23.68 10.19
CA CYS A 365 22.28 -24.03 10.70
C CYS A 365 22.66 -25.49 10.40
N GLY A 366 21.87 -26.23 9.62
CA GLY A 366 22.14 -27.62 9.22
C GLY A 366 21.46 -28.69 10.10
N ALA A 367 20.57 -28.32 11.01
CA ALA A 367 19.87 -29.29 11.85
C ALA A 367 19.08 -30.31 11.01
N THR A 368 19.29 -31.60 11.27
CA THR A 368 18.60 -32.70 10.55
C THR A 368 17.18 -32.91 11.03
N LYS A 369 16.90 -32.60 12.31
CA LYS A 369 15.56 -32.64 12.89
C LYS A 369 15.46 -31.69 14.06
N VAL A 370 14.36 -30.93 14.13
CA VAL A 370 14.10 -29.99 15.20
C VAL A 370 12.84 -30.40 15.96
N PHE A 371 12.95 -30.49 17.28
CA PHE A 371 11.85 -30.76 18.19
C PHE A 371 11.60 -29.52 19.04
N VAL A 372 10.39 -29.00 18.99
CA VAL A 372 9.91 -27.92 19.85
C VAL A 372 9.18 -28.54 21.03
N CYS A 373 9.82 -28.57 22.20
CA CYS A 373 9.29 -29.17 23.41
C CYS A 373 8.78 -28.09 24.36
N PHE A 374 7.59 -28.30 24.93
CA PHE A 374 6.99 -27.33 25.85
C PHE A 374 6.13 -28.00 26.92
N ARG A 375 6.12 -27.40 28.11
CA ARG A 375 5.53 -27.96 29.34
C ARG A 375 4.00 -27.91 29.43
N LYS A 376 3.29 -27.50 28.38
CA LYS A 376 1.82 -27.38 28.33
C LYS A 376 1.28 -27.96 27.02
N GLY A 377 -0.03 -27.82 26.77
CA GLY A 377 -0.67 -28.23 25.51
C GLY A 377 -0.51 -27.19 24.39
N PHE A 378 -0.92 -27.58 23.17
CA PHE A 378 -0.88 -26.71 21.99
C PHE A 378 -1.75 -25.46 22.13
N ASN A 379 -2.89 -25.57 22.82
CA ASN A 379 -3.80 -24.44 23.05
C ASN A 379 -3.25 -23.41 24.05
N GLN A 380 -2.10 -23.66 24.68
CA GLN A 380 -1.40 -22.70 25.54
C GLN A 380 -0.08 -22.20 24.92
N MET A 381 0.14 -22.43 23.63
CA MET A 381 1.21 -21.76 22.90
C MET A 381 1.00 -20.24 22.97
N ARG A 382 2.11 -19.51 23.17
CA ARG A 382 2.10 -18.04 23.26
C ARG A 382 2.42 -17.39 21.92
N ALA A 383 3.15 -18.09 21.05
CA ALA A 383 3.38 -17.62 19.69
C ALA A 383 2.06 -17.60 18.93
N VAL A 384 1.84 -16.56 18.14
CA VAL A 384 0.65 -16.46 17.29
C VAL A 384 0.66 -17.51 16.18
N PRO A 385 -0.51 -17.92 15.65
CA PRO A 385 -0.61 -18.98 14.65
C PRO A 385 0.31 -18.78 13.46
N GLU A 386 0.49 -17.54 13.00
CA GLU A 386 1.31 -17.23 11.83
C GLU A 386 2.79 -17.58 12.04
N GLU A 387 3.33 -17.48 13.26
CA GLU A 387 4.71 -17.87 13.55
C GLU A 387 4.87 -19.37 13.77
N VAL A 388 3.82 -20.01 14.30
CA VAL A 388 3.78 -21.47 14.45
C VAL A 388 3.68 -22.16 13.09
N ASP A 389 2.91 -21.59 12.17
CA ASP A 389 2.69 -22.12 10.82
C ASP A 389 4.00 -22.24 10.03
N VAL A 390 4.91 -21.27 10.14
CA VAL A 390 6.24 -21.35 9.50
C VAL A 390 7.02 -22.56 10.00
N ALA A 391 7.07 -22.76 11.32
CA ALA A 391 7.76 -23.91 11.91
C ALA A 391 7.10 -25.26 11.51
N ILE A 392 5.77 -25.31 11.38
CA ILE A 392 5.04 -26.49 10.89
C ILE A 392 5.35 -26.77 9.42
N GLU A 393 5.32 -25.76 8.55
CA GLU A 393 5.62 -25.89 7.12
C GLU A 393 7.05 -26.36 6.86
N GLU A 394 7.98 -25.97 7.72
CA GLU A 394 9.38 -26.38 7.72
C GLU A 394 9.63 -27.70 8.46
N ARG A 395 8.57 -28.36 8.93
CA ARG A 395 8.60 -29.72 9.51
C ARG A 395 9.30 -29.82 10.86
N CYS A 396 9.22 -28.77 11.68
CA CYS A 396 9.51 -28.91 13.12
C CYS A 396 8.49 -29.87 13.76
N GLU A 397 8.97 -30.77 14.63
CA GLU A 397 8.09 -31.61 15.43
C GLU A 397 7.74 -30.90 16.74
N PHE A 398 6.51 -31.02 17.19
CA PHE A 398 6.04 -30.38 18.42
C PHE A 398 5.74 -31.45 19.46
N LEU A 399 6.39 -31.34 20.62
CA LEU A 399 6.25 -32.24 21.76
C LEU A 399 5.65 -31.48 22.95
N PRO A 400 4.31 -31.45 23.09
CA PRO A 400 3.65 -30.82 24.22
C PRO A 400 3.84 -31.64 25.49
N PHE A 401 3.44 -31.07 26.63
CA PHE A 401 3.39 -31.74 27.94
C PHE A 401 4.76 -32.29 28.40
N CYS A 402 5.86 -31.62 28.06
CA CYS A 402 7.22 -32.05 28.38
C CYS A 402 7.93 -31.02 29.26
N SER A 403 8.28 -31.38 30.50
CA SER A 403 9.12 -30.57 31.40
C SER A 403 10.51 -31.19 31.52
N PRO A 404 11.60 -30.44 31.24
CA PRO A 404 12.95 -31.00 31.22
C PRO A 404 13.46 -31.28 32.64
N LYS A 405 14.17 -32.40 32.82
CA LYS A 405 14.71 -32.83 34.13
C LYS A 405 16.21 -33.05 34.14
N GLU A 406 16.77 -33.67 33.11
CA GLU A 406 18.20 -34.01 33.08
C GLU A 406 18.75 -34.01 31.66
N VAL A 407 19.98 -33.49 31.49
CA VAL A 407 20.71 -33.51 30.21
C VAL A 407 21.88 -34.48 30.32
N PHE A 408 21.96 -35.43 29.40
CA PHE A 408 23.02 -36.44 29.37
C PHE A 408 24.14 -36.03 28.43
N VAL A 409 25.32 -35.81 28.99
CA VAL A 409 26.55 -35.47 28.26
C VAL A 409 27.50 -36.67 28.25
N LYS A 410 28.03 -37.01 27.08
CA LYS A 410 29.10 -38.01 26.91
C LYS A 410 30.19 -37.45 26.01
N ASN A 411 31.45 -37.66 26.38
CA ASN A 411 32.61 -37.14 25.64
C ASN A 411 32.52 -35.63 25.36
N GLY A 412 32.00 -34.85 26.31
CA GLY A 412 31.82 -33.40 26.16
C GLY A 412 30.77 -33.00 25.12
N LYS A 413 29.81 -33.87 24.79
CA LYS A 413 28.69 -33.57 23.87
C LYS A 413 27.36 -34.08 24.43
N ILE A 414 26.29 -33.31 24.26
CA ILE A 414 24.93 -33.73 24.60
C ILE A 414 24.54 -34.92 23.72
N THR A 415 23.90 -35.93 24.34
CA THR A 415 23.43 -37.15 23.67
C THR A 415 21.93 -37.39 23.80
N SER A 416 21.32 -36.87 24.87
CA SER A 416 19.88 -36.88 25.09
C SER A 416 19.48 -35.93 26.20
N ILE A 417 18.21 -35.54 26.19
CA ILE A 417 17.55 -34.85 27.29
C ILE A 417 16.39 -35.72 27.79
N GLN A 418 16.19 -35.76 29.10
CA GLN A 418 15.07 -36.43 29.74
C GLN A 418 14.05 -35.40 30.19
N PHE A 419 12.79 -35.69 29.88
CA PHE A 419 11.63 -34.97 30.33
C PHE A 419 10.80 -35.84 31.26
N VAL A 420 9.98 -35.20 32.06
CA VAL A 420 8.78 -35.79 32.66
C VAL A 420 7.56 -35.22 31.98
N LYS A 421 6.49 -36.01 31.95
CA LYS A 421 5.20 -35.55 31.43
C LYS A 421 4.61 -34.52 32.38
N THR A 422 3.95 -33.51 31.82
CA THR A 422 3.12 -32.59 32.58
C THR A 422 1.65 -32.78 32.26
N GLU A 423 0.78 -32.49 33.23
CA GLU A 423 -0.66 -32.50 33.03
C GLU A 423 -1.34 -31.40 33.83
N GLN A 424 -2.53 -31.03 33.38
CA GLN A 424 -3.35 -30.03 34.04
C GLN A 424 -4.40 -30.74 34.89
N THR A 425 -4.44 -30.43 36.18
CA THR A 425 -5.46 -30.93 37.10
C THR A 425 -6.83 -30.32 36.79
N GLU A 426 -7.91 -30.86 37.36
CA GLU A 426 -9.25 -30.26 37.25
C GLU A 426 -9.31 -28.83 37.80
N SER A 427 -8.44 -28.47 38.76
CA SER A 427 -8.30 -27.11 39.30
C SER A 427 -7.59 -26.13 38.35
N GLY A 428 -7.00 -26.64 37.26
CA GLY A 428 -6.24 -25.84 36.31
C GLY A 428 -4.75 -25.71 36.63
N ASP A 429 -4.28 -26.30 37.73
CA ASP A 429 -2.88 -26.33 38.13
C ASP A 429 -2.08 -27.31 37.27
N TRP A 430 -0.79 -27.03 37.08
CA TRP A 430 0.10 -27.90 36.30
C TRP A 430 0.96 -28.73 37.24
N ILE A 431 0.92 -30.04 37.07
CA ILE A 431 1.74 -31.00 37.82
C ILE A 431 2.71 -31.73 36.89
N GLU A 432 3.77 -32.25 37.47
CA GLU A 432 4.78 -33.08 36.79
C GLU A 432 4.65 -34.52 37.29
N ASP A 433 4.57 -35.47 36.36
CA ASP A 433 4.53 -36.90 36.66
C ASP A 433 5.94 -37.49 36.51
N GLU A 434 6.59 -37.69 37.66
CA GLU A 434 7.95 -38.22 37.74
C GLU A 434 8.07 -39.68 37.26
N GLU A 435 6.98 -40.45 37.20
CA GLU A 435 6.97 -41.83 36.69
C GLU A 435 6.92 -41.88 35.16
N GLN A 436 6.29 -40.88 34.52
CA GLN A 436 6.15 -40.79 33.07
C GLN A 436 7.31 -40.04 32.42
N ILE A 437 8.43 -40.73 32.25
CA ILE A 437 9.66 -40.18 31.65
C ILE A 437 9.71 -40.31 30.13
N ILE A 438 10.24 -39.30 29.46
CA ILE A 438 10.56 -39.31 28.03
C ILE A 438 12.04 -38.98 27.86
N ARG A 439 12.84 -39.92 27.32
CA ARG A 439 14.24 -39.65 26.97
C ARG A 439 14.37 -39.42 25.47
N LEU A 440 14.60 -38.17 25.09
CA LEU A 440 14.72 -37.74 23.69
C LEU A 440 16.20 -37.61 23.28
N LYS A 441 16.60 -38.35 22.25
CA LYS A 441 17.95 -38.24 21.68
C LYS A 441 18.14 -36.91 20.96
N CYS A 442 19.14 -36.16 21.38
CA CYS A 442 19.49 -34.87 20.80
C CYS A 442 20.99 -34.61 20.89
N ASN A 443 21.48 -33.79 19.98
CA ASN A 443 22.87 -33.32 19.91
C ASN A 443 22.99 -31.91 20.47
N TYR A 444 21.90 -31.12 20.35
CA TYR A 444 21.85 -29.74 20.80
C TYR A 444 20.55 -29.47 21.54
N VAL A 445 20.64 -28.59 22.53
CA VAL A 445 19.49 -28.08 23.30
C VAL A 445 19.55 -26.56 23.26
N ILE A 446 18.44 -25.92 22.88
CA ILE A 446 18.29 -24.47 22.83
C ILE A 446 17.19 -24.06 23.81
N SER A 447 17.55 -23.40 24.90
CA SER A 447 16.57 -22.85 25.86
C SER A 447 16.00 -21.53 25.37
N ALA A 448 14.68 -21.47 25.19
CA ALA A 448 13.93 -20.28 24.77
C ALA A 448 12.83 -19.90 25.80
N PHE A 449 13.19 -19.94 27.09
CA PHE A 449 12.27 -19.64 28.20
C PHE A 449 11.97 -18.15 28.43
N GLY A 450 12.49 -17.29 27.56
CA GLY A 450 12.36 -15.84 27.64
C GLY A 450 13.60 -15.19 28.25
N SER A 451 13.45 -13.92 28.59
CA SER A 451 14.56 -13.06 29.02
C SER A 451 14.23 -12.37 30.35
N THR A 452 15.27 -11.96 31.08
CA THR A 452 15.19 -11.35 32.40
C THR A 452 16.24 -10.23 32.54
N LEU A 453 16.25 -9.59 33.71
CA LEU A 453 17.32 -8.70 34.15
C LEU A 453 17.92 -9.28 35.44
N ASN A 454 19.14 -9.83 35.37
CA ASN A 454 19.81 -10.42 36.54
C ASN A 454 21.29 -10.01 36.70
N GLU A 455 21.83 -9.22 35.77
CA GLU A 455 23.17 -8.62 35.90
C GLU A 455 23.21 -7.59 37.05
N LEU A 456 23.85 -7.93 38.16
CA LEU A 456 23.95 -7.06 39.34
C LEU A 456 24.55 -5.67 39.01
N PRO A 457 25.61 -5.53 38.18
CA PRO A 457 26.13 -4.21 37.81
C PRO A 457 25.12 -3.33 37.06
N VAL A 458 24.24 -3.93 36.24
CA VAL A 458 23.19 -3.21 35.51
C VAL A 458 22.07 -2.81 36.47
N ILE A 459 21.65 -3.71 37.35
CA ILE A 459 20.63 -3.44 38.38
C ILE A 459 21.08 -2.30 39.29
N GLN A 460 22.35 -2.30 39.73
CA GLN A 460 22.90 -1.23 40.56
C GLN A 460 22.98 0.11 39.79
N ALA A 461 23.26 0.07 38.48
CA ALA A 461 23.33 1.27 37.65
C ALA A 461 21.97 1.97 37.46
N LEU A 462 20.85 1.30 37.77
CA LEU A 462 19.51 1.89 37.77
C LEU A 462 19.23 2.75 39.01
N ALA A 463 20.01 2.63 40.08
CA ALA A 463 19.80 3.42 41.29
C ALA A 463 19.84 4.94 40.97
N PRO A 464 18.95 5.75 41.56
CA PRO A 464 18.02 5.44 42.66
C PRO A 464 16.60 5.02 42.22
N VAL A 465 16.38 4.54 40.98
CA VAL A 465 15.07 4.06 40.52
C VAL A 465 14.57 2.92 41.40
N SER A 466 13.30 3.00 41.83
CA SER A 466 12.65 1.97 42.63
C SER A 466 12.40 0.73 41.76
N LEU A 467 12.79 -0.43 42.28
CA LEU A 467 12.63 -1.70 41.61
C LEU A 467 11.58 -2.55 42.33
N ASP A 468 10.89 -3.41 41.57
CA ASP A 468 9.97 -4.41 42.13
C ASP A 468 10.73 -5.62 42.72
N LYS A 469 9.98 -6.61 43.22
CA LYS A 469 10.54 -7.84 43.81
C LYS A 469 11.32 -8.72 42.81
N TYR A 470 11.23 -8.43 41.52
CA TYR A 470 11.94 -9.12 40.45
C TYR A 470 13.05 -8.27 39.82
N ASN A 471 13.42 -7.15 40.47
CA ASN A 471 14.43 -6.19 40.05
C ASN A 471 14.09 -5.39 38.77
N TYR A 472 12.82 -5.26 38.40
CA TYR A 472 12.39 -4.41 37.29
C TYR A 472 12.02 -3.00 37.77
N PRO A 473 12.27 -1.94 36.98
CA PRO A 473 11.81 -0.59 37.30
C PRO A 473 10.29 -0.53 37.54
N VAL A 474 9.88 0.15 38.62
CA VAL A 474 8.47 0.49 38.84
C VAL A 474 8.12 1.72 38.00
N VAL A 475 7.11 1.59 37.13
CA VAL A 475 6.75 2.59 36.12
C VAL A 475 5.27 2.97 36.24
N ASP A 476 4.96 4.26 36.08
CA ASP A 476 3.60 4.75 35.83
C ASP A 476 3.21 4.42 34.39
N LEU A 477 2.21 3.55 34.21
CA LEU A 477 1.85 3.01 32.89
C LEU A 477 1.15 4.02 31.98
N THR A 478 0.71 5.16 32.52
CA THR A 478 0.10 6.23 31.75
C THR A 478 1.14 7.22 31.26
N ARG A 479 2.22 7.42 32.02
CA ARG A 479 3.26 8.44 31.76
C ARG A 479 4.60 7.87 31.33
N MET A 480 4.81 6.59 31.55
CA MET A 480 6.09 5.88 31.46
C MET A 480 7.18 6.44 32.39
N SER A 481 6.80 7.19 33.43
CA SER A 481 7.74 7.77 34.39
C SER A 481 8.09 6.78 35.51
N THR A 482 9.32 6.85 36.00
CA THR A 482 9.77 6.08 37.17
C THR A 482 9.57 6.84 38.48
N SER A 483 10.06 6.28 39.60
CA SER A 483 10.08 6.99 40.89
C SER A 483 11.06 8.17 40.95
N VAL A 484 11.97 8.29 39.98
CA VAL A 484 12.94 9.39 39.89
C VAL A 484 12.45 10.41 38.86
N PRO A 485 12.20 11.67 39.25
CA PRO A 485 11.82 12.72 38.31
C PRO A 485 12.84 12.89 37.19
N GLY A 486 12.38 12.98 35.94
CA GLY A 486 13.23 13.06 34.76
C GLY A 486 13.71 11.71 34.23
N VAL A 487 13.41 10.59 34.91
CA VAL A 487 13.74 9.24 34.44
C VAL A 487 12.49 8.49 34.02
N PHE A 488 12.49 7.98 32.81
CA PHE A 488 11.39 7.28 32.15
C PHE A 488 11.84 5.88 31.69
N CYS A 489 10.92 4.95 31.52
CA CYS A 489 11.22 3.57 31.16
C CYS A 489 10.11 2.99 30.26
N GLY A 490 10.50 2.25 29.22
CA GLY A 490 9.54 1.65 28.28
C GLY A 490 10.08 0.42 27.54
N GLY A 491 9.21 -0.27 26.82
CA GLY A 491 9.52 -1.53 26.14
C GLY A 491 9.59 -2.70 27.10
N ASP A 492 10.28 -3.78 26.72
CA ASP A 492 10.34 -5.02 27.51
C ASP A 492 10.76 -4.82 28.98
N LEU A 493 11.58 -3.78 29.25
CA LEU A 493 12.03 -3.43 30.60
C LEU A 493 10.88 -2.97 31.52
N ALA A 494 9.84 -2.35 30.95
CA ALA A 494 8.64 -1.93 31.67
C ALA A 494 7.63 -3.08 31.91
N LYS A 495 7.92 -4.30 31.40
CA LYS A 495 7.17 -5.55 31.66
C LYS A 495 5.72 -5.61 31.13
N ILE A 496 5.32 -4.69 30.27
CA ILE A 496 3.99 -4.71 29.62
C ILE A 496 4.11 -5.11 28.16
N ALA A 497 4.96 -4.40 27.42
CA ALA A 497 5.19 -4.71 26.02
C ALA A 497 5.70 -6.14 25.86
N SER A 498 5.04 -6.87 24.95
CA SER A 498 5.47 -8.20 24.49
C SER A 498 5.77 -8.21 22.99
N THR A 499 5.57 -7.07 22.32
CA THR A 499 5.77 -6.90 20.88
C THR A 499 6.58 -5.65 20.55
N THR A 500 7.13 -5.61 19.33
CA THR A 500 7.87 -4.42 18.84
C THR A 500 6.98 -3.17 18.83
N VAL A 501 5.72 -3.28 18.40
CA VAL A 501 4.81 -2.14 18.28
C VAL A 501 4.38 -1.56 19.62
N GLU A 502 4.23 -2.39 20.66
CA GLU A 502 3.99 -1.92 22.03
C GLU A 502 5.22 -1.20 22.57
N SER A 503 6.43 -1.74 22.35
CA SER A 503 7.67 -1.06 22.73
C SER A 503 7.81 0.31 22.06
N VAL A 504 7.44 0.41 20.77
CA VAL A 504 7.38 1.70 20.06
C VAL A 504 6.37 2.63 20.73
N ASN A 505 5.20 2.13 21.12
CA ASN A 505 4.17 2.93 21.77
C ASN A 505 4.58 3.44 23.16
N ASP A 506 5.31 2.64 23.94
CA ASP A 506 5.87 3.08 25.23
C ASP A 506 6.83 4.26 25.01
N GLY A 507 7.71 4.17 24.00
CA GLY A 507 8.60 5.27 23.63
C GLY A 507 7.85 6.53 23.16
N LYS A 508 6.79 6.35 22.37
CA LYS A 508 5.89 7.43 21.91
C LYS A 508 5.22 8.13 23.09
N THR A 509 4.70 7.36 24.03
CA THR A 509 4.04 7.85 25.25
C THR A 509 5.04 8.58 26.14
N ALA A 510 6.21 7.98 26.38
CA ALA A 510 7.28 8.58 27.17
C ALA A 510 7.76 9.91 26.56
N ALA A 511 7.86 10.03 25.24
CA ALA A 511 8.30 11.27 24.59
C ALA A 511 7.41 12.47 24.93
N TRP A 512 6.08 12.29 24.99
CA TRP A 512 5.16 13.35 25.38
C TRP A 512 5.36 13.76 26.85
N HIS A 513 5.55 12.80 27.75
CA HIS A 513 5.71 13.08 29.17
C HIS A 513 7.10 13.59 29.54
N ILE A 514 8.15 13.19 28.82
CA ILE A 514 9.48 13.82 28.87
C ILE A 514 9.36 15.28 28.43
N HIS A 515 8.62 15.54 27.35
CA HIS A 515 8.40 16.90 26.88
C HIS A 515 7.67 17.76 27.94
N ARG A 516 6.58 17.25 28.53
CA ARG A 516 5.88 17.92 29.63
C ARG A 516 6.78 18.16 30.84
N TYR A 517 7.59 17.18 31.21
CA TYR A 517 8.52 17.30 32.34
C TYR A 517 9.55 18.41 32.13
N ILE A 518 10.18 18.48 30.94
CA ILE A 518 11.19 19.49 30.64
C ILE A 518 10.55 20.90 30.53
N GLN A 519 9.41 21.01 29.84
CA GLN A 519 8.75 22.29 29.62
C GLN A 519 8.04 22.81 30.89
N GLY A 520 7.57 21.92 31.75
CA GLY A 520 6.74 22.21 32.93
C GLY A 520 5.26 21.98 32.60
N ASP A 521 4.55 21.29 33.49
CA ASP A 521 3.19 20.79 33.24
C ASP A 521 2.15 21.86 32.89
N ASP A 522 2.30 23.08 33.41
CA ASP A 522 1.36 24.18 33.18
C ASP A 522 1.52 24.86 31.81
N THR A 523 2.62 24.56 31.10
CA THR A 523 2.96 25.22 29.82
C THR A 523 2.51 24.45 28.59
N ILE A 524 2.20 23.16 28.75
CA ILE A 524 1.87 22.24 27.65
C ILE A 524 0.40 21.79 27.79
N PRO A 525 -0.37 21.68 26.70
CA PRO A 525 -1.74 21.17 26.75
C PRO A 525 -1.84 19.81 27.46
N ILE A 526 -2.96 19.57 28.14
CA ILE A 526 -3.20 18.26 28.78
C ILE A 526 -3.31 17.16 27.72
N GLU A 527 -3.97 17.46 26.59
CA GLU A 527 -4.12 16.56 25.46
C GLU A 527 -2.81 16.44 24.66
N PRO A 528 -2.31 15.21 24.42
CA PRO A 528 -1.10 14.98 23.63
C PRO A 528 -1.17 15.54 22.20
N ARG A 529 -0.14 16.30 21.82
CA ARG A 529 0.03 16.89 20.47
C ARG A 529 1.41 16.56 19.89
N LEU A 530 1.66 15.28 19.63
CA LEU A 530 2.91 14.83 19.01
C LEU A 530 2.93 15.19 17.51
N PRO A 531 4.04 15.76 16.97
CA PRO A 531 4.12 16.07 15.55
C PRO A 531 4.16 14.82 14.66
N LYS A 532 3.58 14.96 13.46
CA LYS A 532 3.57 13.92 12.42
C LYS A 532 4.94 13.71 11.79
N PHE A 533 5.03 12.74 10.88
CA PHE A 533 6.20 12.52 10.04
C PHE A 533 6.17 13.45 8.83
N TYR A 534 7.31 14.07 8.50
CA TYR A 534 7.44 14.97 7.36
C TYR A 534 8.68 14.69 6.53
N THR A 535 8.60 15.05 5.25
CA THR A 535 9.70 14.97 4.27
C THR A 535 9.72 16.22 3.38
N PRO A 536 10.76 16.43 2.55
CA PRO A 536 10.77 17.53 1.57
C PRO A 536 9.58 17.52 0.59
N ILE A 537 8.91 16.37 0.38
CA ILE A 537 7.69 16.30 -0.44
C ILE A 537 6.59 17.20 0.14
N ASP A 538 6.48 17.33 1.46
CA ASP A 538 5.40 18.10 2.09
C ASP A 538 5.53 19.61 1.85
N LYS A 539 6.71 20.07 1.43
CA LYS A 539 6.98 21.48 1.05
C LYS A 539 6.59 21.80 -0.39
N VAL A 540 6.20 20.80 -1.18
CA VAL A 540 5.84 20.99 -2.59
C VAL A 540 4.57 21.82 -2.68
N ASP A 541 4.68 22.96 -3.37
CA ASP A 541 3.56 23.84 -3.66
C ASP A 541 2.65 23.23 -4.72
N VAL A 542 1.43 22.91 -4.32
CA VAL A 542 0.36 22.41 -5.20
C VAL A 542 -0.73 23.46 -5.44
N SER A 543 -0.48 24.73 -5.11
CA SER A 543 -1.41 25.81 -5.42
C SER A 543 -1.47 26.10 -6.92
N ILE A 544 -2.58 26.70 -7.36
CA ILE A 544 -2.74 27.14 -8.75
C ILE A 544 -3.62 28.39 -8.83
N GLU A 545 -3.27 29.30 -9.73
CA GLU A 545 -4.08 30.47 -10.04
C GLU A 545 -4.91 30.23 -11.31
N ILE A 546 -6.22 30.49 -11.24
CA ILE A 546 -7.17 30.29 -12.33
C ILE A 546 -8.07 31.52 -12.42
N CYS A 547 -8.05 32.22 -13.55
CA CYS A 547 -8.86 33.43 -13.76
C CYS A 547 -8.67 34.51 -12.67
N GLY A 548 -7.46 34.63 -12.11
CA GLY A 548 -7.15 35.55 -11.00
C GLY A 548 -7.54 35.05 -9.61
N LEU A 549 -8.13 33.86 -9.50
CA LEU A 549 -8.48 33.21 -8.23
C LEU A 549 -7.35 32.26 -7.82
N LYS A 550 -6.90 32.35 -6.56
CA LYS A 550 -5.84 31.50 -6.01
C LYS A 550 -6.43 30.30 -5.29
N PHE A 551 -6.19 29.11 -5.84
CA PHE A 551 -6.60 27.85 -5.24
C PHE A 551 -5.43 27.30 -4.42
N PRO A 552 -5.61 26.96 -3.13
CA PRO A 552 -4.53 26.41 -2.31
C PRO A 552 -4.11 25.00 -2.77
N ASN A 553 -5.00 24.29 -3.45
CA ASN A 553 -4.74 23.04 -4.17
C ASN A 553 -5.78 22.88 -5.29
N PRO A 554 -5.56 22.02 -6.31
CA PRO A 554 -6.43 21.97 -7.49
C PRO A 554 -7.68 21.12 -7.27
N PHE A 555 -7.90 20.57 -6.07
CA PHE A 555 -8.99 19.63 -5.80
C PHE A 555 -10.17 20.33 -5.15
N GLY A 556 -11.37 20.05 -5.67
CA GLY A 556 -12.60 20.60 -5.13
C GLY A 556 -13.79 19.67 -5.22
N LEU A 557 -14.83 19.96 -4.46
CA LEU A 557 -16.08 19.19 -4.53
C LEU A 557 -16.94 19.69 -5.70
N ALA A 558 -17.40 18.76 -6.54
CA ALA A 558 -18.32 19.07 -7.62
C ALA A 558 -19.73 19.40 -7.09
N SER A 559 -20.51 20.17 -7.85
CA SER A 559 -21.95 20.40 -7.60
C SER A 559 -22.73 19.08 -7.68
N ALA A 560 -22.93 18.44 -6.52
CA ALA A 560 -23.33 17.05 -6.39
C ALA A 560 -23.75 16.69 -4.94
N PRO A 561 -24.05 15.42 -4.61
CA PRO A 561 -24.46 15.03 -3.24
C PRO A 561 -23.47 15.40 -2.12
N PRO A 562 -22.13 15.36 -2.31
CA PRO A 562 -21.16 15.80 -1.28
C PRO A 562 -21.26 17.28 -0.88
N VAL A 563 -22.02 18.10 -1.60
CA VAL A 563 -22.23 19.53 -1.33
C VAL A 563 -23.72 19.85 -1.18
N THR A 564 -24.50 18.89 -0.66
CA THR A 564 -25.95 19.05 -0.47
C THR A 564 -26.31 20.18 0.50
N SER A 565 -25.41 20.58 1.41
CA SER A 565 -25.65 21.64 2.40
C SER A 565 -24.39 22.45 2.74
N GLY A 566 -24.57 23.69 3.18
CA GLY A 566 -23.50 24.56 3.67
C GLY A 566 -22.63 23.92 4.78
N PRO A 567 -23.19 23.24 5.80
CA PRO A 567 -22.38 22.54 6.80
C PRO A 567 -21.51 21.41 6.26
N MET A 568 -21.90 20.74 5.15
CA MET A 568 -21.04 19.76 4.50
C MET A 568 -19.84 20.43 3.83
N ILE A 569 -20.07 21.57 3.16
CA ILE A 569 -19.03 22.37 2.55
C ILE A 569 -18.03 22.87 3.61
N ARG A 570 -18.51 23.39 4.73
CA ARG A 570 -17.66 23.81 5.87
C ARG A 570 -16.71 22.69 6.30
N ARG A 571 -17.24 21.50 6.58
CA ARG A 571 -16.42 20.34 6.98
C ARG A 571 -15.41 19.92 5.91
N SER A 572 -15.74 20.11 4.63
CA SER A 572 -14.78 19.84 3.55
C SER A 572 -13.63 20.87 3.53
N PHE A 573 -13.90 22.14 3.81
CA PHE A 573 -12.83 23.14 3.95
C PHE A 573 -11.96 22.89 5.19
N GLU A 574 -12.58 22.53 6.32
CA GLU A 574 -11.85 22.11 7.53
C GLU A 574 -10.95 20.89 7.27
N ALA A 575 -11.39 19.96 6.39
CA ALA A 575 -10.56 18.83 5.97
C ALA A 575 -9.43 19.20 5.01
N GLY A 576 -9.49 20.36 4.33
CA GLY A 576 -8.42 20.87 3.46
C GLY A 576 -8.76 21.00 1.97
N TRP A 577 -10.02 20.78 1.55
CA TRP A 577 -10.42 20.94 0.15
C TRP A 577 -10.14 22.36 -0.33
N GLY A 578 -9.59 22.51 -1.54
CA GLY A 578 -9.15 23.81 -2.05
C GLY A 578 -10.31 24.69 -2.52
N PHE A 579 -11.34 24.05 -3.07
CA PHE A 579 -12.56 24.73 -3.50
C PHE A 579 -13.79 23.82 -3.43
N VAL A 580 -14.96 24.42 -3.58
CA VAL A 580 -16.21 23.71 -3.77
C VAL A 580 -17.04 24.38 -4.84
N VAL A 581 -17.91 23.59 -5.45
CA VAL A 581 -19.03 24.10 -6.23
C VAL A 581 -20.30 23.81 -5.45
N THR A 582 -21.14 24.80 -5.14
CA THR A 582 -22.40 24.57 -4.43
C THR A 582 -23.30 23.60 -5.21
N LYS A 583 -24.18 22.85 -4.53
CA LYS A 583 -25.26 22.15 -5.26
C LYS A 583 -26.04 23.18 -6.06
N THR A 584 -26.28 22.88 -7.33
CA THR A 584 -26.98 23.79 -8.25
C THR A 584 -28.29 24.28 -7.64
N PHE A 585 -28.53 25.58 -7.60
CA PHE A 585 -29.78 26.17 -7.12
C PHE A 585 -30.35 27.14 -8.16
N SER A 586 -31.61 27.49 -7.98
CA SER A 586 -32.39 28.33 -8.90
C SER A 586 -33.22 29.33 -8.11
N LEU A 587 -33.90 30.22 -8.83
CA LEU A 587 -34.92 31.11 -8.25
C LEU A 587 -36.06 30.29 -7.62
N GLU A 588 -36.79 30.88 -6.67
CA GLU A 588 -37.88 30.24 -5.93
C GLU A 588 -38.99 29.70 -6.84
N LYS A 589 -39.24 30.35 -7.97
CA LYS A 589 -40.24 29.90 -8.97
C LYS A 589 -39.89 28.55 -9.60
N ASP A 590 -38.61 28.17 -9.57
CA ASP A 590 -38.07 26.95 -10.21
C ASP A 590 -37.78 25.84 -9.19
N LEU A 591 -38.28 25.96 -7.96
CA LEU A 591 -38.13 24.93 -6.92
C LEU A 591 -38.56 23.54 -7.44
N ILE A 592 -37.82 22.53 -6.99
CA ILE A 592 -38.04 21.14 -7.37
C ILE A 592 -38.29 20.27 -6.14
N THR A 593 -38.66 19.02 -6.38
CA THR A 593 -38.76 17.98 -5.35
C THR A 593 -38.15 16.71 -5.90
N ASN A 594 -37.22 16.13 -5.15
CA ASN A 594 -36.57 14.89 -5.54
C ASN A 594 -37.49 13.68 -5.35
N VAL A 595 -37.30 12.66 -6.19
CA VAL A 595 -37.92 11.34 -6.00
C VAL A 595 -37.05 10.42 -5.15
N SER A 596 -37.59 9.28 -4.73
CA SER A 596 -36.84 8.23 -4.02
C SER A 596 -37.36 6.83 -4.37
N PRO A 597 -36.46 5.83 -4.50
CA PRO A 597 -34.99 5.91 -4.55
C PRO A 597 -34.49 6.65 -5.81
N ARG A 598 -33.34 7.34 -5.70
CA ARG A 598 -32.77 8.16 -6.79
C ARG A 598 -31.28 8.01 -7.04
N MET A 599 -30.59 7.19 -6.26
CA MET A 599 -29.18 6.85 -6.48
C MET A 599 -29.01 5.35 -6.36
N ALA A 600 -28.15 4.79 -7.20
CA ALA A 600 -27.80 3.38 -7.15
C ALA A 600 -26.34 3.17 -7.53
N ARG A 601 -25.74 2.10 -7.01
CA ARG A 601 -24.44 1.61 -7.47
C ARG A 601 -24.47 1.31 -8.97
N GLY A 602 -23.32 1.44 -9.61
CA GLY A 602 -23.16 1.04 -11.00
C GLY A 602 -23.01 -0.46 -11.17
N THR A 603 -23.41 -1.01 -12.31
CA THR A 603 -23.21 -2.44 -12.69
C THR A 603 -22.00 -2.61 -13.62
N THR A 604 -21.26 -1.53 -13.89
CA THR A 604 -20.17 -1.46 -14.87
C THR A 604 -18.96 -2.34 -14.55
N SER A 605 -18.84 -2.82 -13.31
CA SER A 605 -17.77 -3.72 -12.85
C SER A 605 -18.31 -5.05 -12.30
N GLY A 606 -19.51 -5.46 -12.73
CA GLY A 606 -20.15 -6.71 -12.29
C GLY A 606 -20.67 -6.65 -10.85
N HIS A 607 -20.68 -7.81 -10.18
CA HIS A 607 -21.29 -8.00 -8.86
C HIS A 607 -20.33 -7.75 -7.69
N ILE A 608 -19.51 -6.69 -7.77
CA ILE A 608 -18.54 -6.32 -6.73
C ILE A 608 -19.12 -5.21 -5.83
N TYR A 609 -19.56 -5.55 -4.62
CA TYR A 609 -20.17 -4.62 -3.66
C TYR A 609 -19.14 -3.99 -2.71
N GLY A 610 -19.58 -2.98 -1.93
CA GLY A 610 -18.72 -2.31 -0.95
C GLY A 610 -17.84 -1.21 -1.58
N PRO A 611 -16.57 -1.08 -1.17
CA PRO A 611 -15.71 0.04 -1.53
C PRO A 611 -15.43 0.11 -3.04
N GLY A 612 -15.06 1.29 -3.53
CA GLY A 612 -14.53 1.47 -4.89
C GLY A 612 -15.52 1.15 -6.00
N GLN A 613 -16.80 1.51 -5.84
CA GLN A 613 -17.80 1.34 -6.91
C GLN A 613 -17.34 2.09 -8.16
N GLY A 614 -17.22 1.35 -9.27
CA GLY A 614 -16.70 1.89 -10.54
C GLY A 614 -17.59 2.97 -11.14
N SER A 615 -18.87 2.99 -10.80
CA SER A 615 -19.80 4.06 -11.14
C SER A 615 -20.97 4.14 -10.18
N PHE A 616 -21.72 5.24 -10.28
CA PHE A 616 -23.06 5.38 -9.74
C PHE A 616 -24.00 5.86 -10.85
N ILE A 617 -25.28 5.58 -10.70
CA ILE A 617 -26.33 6.27 -11.46
C ILE A 617 -27.17 7.11 -10.49
N ASN A 618 -27.58 8.28 -10.94
CA ASN A 618 -28.52 9.12 -10.21
C ASN A 618 -29.64 9.65 -11.11
N ILE A 619 -30.82 9.81 -10.54
CA ILE A 619 -31.97 10.57 -11.09
C ILE A 619 -32.33 11.72 -10.14
N GLU A 620 -31.30 12.33 -9.55
CA GLU A 620 -31.43 13.46 -8.62
C GLU A 620 -31.44 14.79 -9.37
N LEU A 621 -32.32 15.71 -8.98
CA LEU A 621 -32.42 17.04 -9.60
C LEU A 621 -31.40 18.05 -9.02
N ILE A 622 -31.65 19.34 -9.22
CA ILE A 622 -30.95 20.44 -8.55
C ILE A 622 -31.24 20.44 -7.03
N SER A 623 -30.77 21.46 -6.31
CA SER A 623 -30.99 21.57 -4.87
C SER A 623 -32.48 21.75 -4.55
N GLU A 624 -32.96 21.05 -3.51
CA GLU A 624 -34.27 21.32 -2.90
C GLU A 624 -34.24 22.54 -1.96
N LYS A 625 -33.04 23.06 -1.67
CA LYS A 625 -32.87 24.25 -0.81
C LYS A 625 -33.00 25.52 -1.65
N THR A 626 -33.60 26.54 -1.06
CA THR A 626 -33.93 27.82 -1.72
C THR A 626 -32.69 28.61 -2.13
N CYS A 627 -32.86 29.59 -3.02
CA CYS A 627 -31.81 30.54 -3.37
C CYS A 627 -31.30 31.26 -2.12
N ALA A 628 -32.22 31.80 -1.30
CA ALA A 628 -31.88 32.51 -0.06
C ALA A 628 -30.98 31.70 0.89
N TYR A 629 -31.22 30.38 1.02
CA TYR A 629 -30.35 29.50 1.82
C TYR A 629 -28.91 29.50 1.29
N TRP A 630 -28.74 29.35 -0.02
CA TRP A 630 -27.41 29.28 -0.62
C TRP A 630 -26.67 30.60 -0.56
N LEU A 631 -27.36 31.73 -0.81
CA LEU A 631 -26.77 33.07 -0.69
C LEU A 631 -26.24 33.31 0.73
N GLN A 632 -27.01 32.95 1.75
CA GLN A 632 -26.59 33.05 3.15
C GLN A 632 -25.37 32.14 3.43
N CYS A 633 -25.42 30.86 3.02
CA CYS A 633 -24.31 29.94 3.22
C CYS A 633 -23.03 30.39 2.50
N ILE A 634 -23.11 30.93 1.28
CA ILE A 634 -21.95 31.45 0.55
C ILE A 634 -21.31 32.59 1.35
N SER A 635 -22.12 33.54 1.83
CA SER A 635 -21.67 34.68 2.63
C SER A 635 -20.94 34.21 3.91
N GLU A 636 -21.51 33.23 4.62
CA GLU A 636 -20.93 32.63 5.82
C GLU A 636 -19.62 31.90 5.53
N LEU A 637 -19.60 31.08 4.47
CA LEU A 637 -18.42 30.30 4.10
C LEU A 637 -17.25 31.21 3.68
N LYS A 638 -17.51 32.27 2.92
CA LYS A 638 -16.46 33.20 2.50
C LYS A 638 -15.96 34.11 3.61
N LYS A 639 -16.82 34.41 4.58
CA LYS A 639 -16.40 35.09 5.80
C LYS A 639 -15.44 34.23 6.63
N ASP A 640 -15.76 32.94 6.78
CA ASP A 640 -15.00 32.05 7.67
C ASP A 640 -13.78 31.42 6.97
N PHE A 641 -13.82 31.28 5.64
CA PHE A 641 -12.77 30.67 4.83
C PHE A 641 -12.42 31.56 3.62
N PRO A 642 -11.79 32.72 3.84
CA PRO A 642 -11.52 33.69 2.78
C PRO A 642 -10.55 33.15 1.71
N ASP A 643 -9.63 32.25 2.10
CA ASP A 643 -8.63 31.58 1.27
C ASP A 643 -9.21 30.40 0.44
N ARG A 644 -10.45 29.98 0.73
CA ARG A 644 -11.10 28.85 0.05
C ARG A 644 -12.04 29.34 -1.03
N ILE A 645 -11.99 28.71 -2.19
CA ILE A 645 -12.78 29.14 -3.33
C ILE A 645 -14.19 28.54 -3.27
N VAL A 646 -15.22 29.38 -3.30
CA VAL A 646 -16.63 29.01 -3.38
C VAL A 646 -17.17 29.39 -4.75
N ILE A 647 -17.44 28.38 -5.57
CA ILE A 647 -18.07 28.54 -6.88
C ILE A 647 -19.56 28.25 -6.73
N ALA A 648 -20.42 29.23 -7.01
CA ALA A 648 -21.86 29.03 -6.89
C ALA A 648 -22.42 28.42 -8.18
N SER A 649 -22.95 27.20 -8.10
CA SER A 649 -23.64 26.60 -9.25
C SER A 649 -25.07 27.08 -9.34
N ILE A 650 -25.44 27.67 -10.47
CA ILE A 650 -26.76 28.24 -10.71
C ILE A 650 -27.39 27.71 -12.00
N MET A 651 -28.71 27.72 -12.06
CA MET A 651 -29.47 27.29 -13.24
C MET A 651 -30.82 28.01 -13.34
N CYS A 652 -31.15 28.45 -14.55
CA CYS A 652 -32.45 29.02 -14.91
C CYS A 652 -32.98 28.40 -16.21
N SER A 653 -34.24 28.70 -16.53
CA SER A 653 -34.78 28.51 -17.87
C SER A 653 -34.06 29.38 -18.91
N TYR A 654 -34.31 29.17 -20.20
CA TYR A 654 -33.81 30.04 -21.25
C TYR A 654 -34.50 31.40 -21.23
N ASN A 655 -34.12 32.23 -20.24
CA ASN A 655 -34.69 33.53 -19.96
C ASN A 655 -33.58 34.48 -19.46
N GLU A 656 -33.36 35.58 -20.20
CA GLU A 656 -32.31 36.55 -19.89
C GLU A 656 -32.47 37.21 -18.52
N GLN A 657 -33.70 37.56 -18.13
CA GLN A 657 -33.98 38.24 -16.87
C GLN A 657 -33.64 37.34 -15.68
N ASP A 658 -34.01 36.05 -15.75
CA ASP A 658 -33.75 35.08 -14.69
C ASP A 658 -32.26 34.85 -14.48
N TRP A 659 -31.51 34.62 -15.57
CA TRP A 659 -30.06 34.46 -15.50
C TRP A 659 -29.37 35.73 -14.98
N THR A 660 -29.84 36.90 -15.40
CA THR A 660 -29.31 38.20 -14.94
C THR A 660 -29.57 38.42 -13.45
N GLU A 661 -30.80 38.17 -12.99
CA GLU A 661 -31.20 38.31 -11.59
C GLU A 661 -30.41 37.36 -10.71
N LEU A 662 -30.45 36.06 -11.01
CA LEU A 662 -29.80 35.02 -10.21
C LEU A 662 -28.28 35.21 -10.16
N ALA A 663 -27.65 35.59 -11.27
CA ALA A 663 -26.22 35.86 -11.29
C ALA A 663 -25.84 37.05 -10.40
N LYS A 664 -26.59 38.17 -10.47
CA LYS A 664 -26.32 39.38 -9.67
C LYS A 664 -26.47 39.14 -8.18
N ILE A 665 -27.56 38.51 -7.74
CA ILE A 665 -27.78 38.25 -6.31
C ILE A 665 -26.75 37.23 -5.78
N THR A 666 -26.30 36.30 -6.63
CA THR A 666 -25.27 35.33 -6.27
C THR A 666 -23.88 35.96 -6.16
N GLU A 667 -23.49 36.84 -7.10
CA GLU A 667 -22.27 37.63 -6.97
C GLU A 667 -22.30 38.50 -5.69
N ALA A 668 -23.44 39.13 -5.40
CA ALA A 668 -23.61 39.95 -4.20
C ALA A 668 -23.45 39.16 -2.87
N SER A 669 -23.64 37.84 -2.89
CA SER A 669 -23.39 36.98 -1.71
C SER A 669 -21.91 36.72 -1.43
N GLY A 670 -21.01 37.15 -2.32
CA GLY A 670 -19.57 37.00 -2.16
C GLY A 670 -18.98 35.75 -2.78
N ALA A 671 -19.71 35.03 -3.65
CA ALA A 671 -19.16 33.91 -4.41
C ALA A 671 -17.91 34.34 -5.21
N ASP A 672 -16.86 33.51 -5.21
CA ASP A 672 -15.62 33.83 -5.95
C ASP A 672 -15.80 33.68 -7.46
N ALA A 673 -16.68 32.75 -7.87
CA ALA A 673 -17.05 32.52 -9.26
C ALA A 673 -18.44 31.87 -9.36
N LEU A 674 -19.00 31.83 -10.57
CA LEU A 674 -20.22 31.06 -10.88
C LEU A 674 -19.93 29.83 -11.74
N GLU A 675 -20.72 28.77 -11.57
CA GLU A 675 -20.79 27.63 -12.49
C GLU A 675 -22.21 27.54 -13.10
N LEU A 676 -22.33 27.78 -14.41
CA LEU A 676 -23.61 27.72 -15.10
C LEU A 676 -23.93 26.27 -15.43
N ASN A 677 -24.95 25.69 -14.77
CA ASN A 677 -25.33 24.31 -15.03
C ASN A 677 -26.21 24.22 -16.27
N LEU A 678 -25.58 24.00 -17.42
CA LEU A 678 -26.26 23.81 -18.71
C LEU A 678 -26.40 22.32 -19.07
N SER A 679 -26.30 21.42 -18.10
CA SER A 679 -25.92 20.04 -18.42
C SER A 679 -26.68 18.94 -17.69
N CYS A 680 -27.58 19.28 -16.78
CA CYS A 680 -28.39 18.29 -16.06
C CYS A 680 -29.20 17.43 -17.06
N PRO A 681 -28.94 16.11 -17.17
CA PRO A 681 -29.51 15.29 -18.24
C PRO A 681 -30.93 14.78 -17.96
N HIS A 682 -31.40 14.90 -16.72
CA HIS A 682 -32.63 14.30 -16.23
C HIS A 682 -33.54 15.35 -15.55
N GLY A 683 -34.85 15.24 -15.76
CA GLY A 683 -35.92 16.05 -15.13
C GLY A 683 -35.94 17.55 -15.43
N MET A 684 -34.81 18.17 -15.76
CA MET A 684 -34.68 19.60 -16.03
C MET A 684 -34.82 19.92 -17.53
N GLY A 685 -34.43 18.99 -18.40
CA GLY A 685 -34.62 19.12 -19.86
C GLY A 685 -36.10 19.24 -20.26
N GLU A 686 -36.99 18.54 -19.55
CA GLU A 686 -38.45 18.62 -19.73
C GLU A 686 -39.01 20.01 -19.39
N LYS A 687 -38.26 20.81 -18.61
CA LYS A 687 -38.58 22.20 -18.28
C LYS A 687 -37.83 23.21 -19.15
N GLY A 688 -37.14 22.75 -20.21
CA GLY A 688 -36.33 23.61 -21.07
C GLY A 688 -35.06 24.15 -20.41
N MET A 689 -34.54 23.47 -19.39
CA MET A 689 -33.32 23.84 -18.64
C MET A 689 -32.24 22.76 -18.75
N GLY A 690 -31.02 23.08 -18.29
CA GLY A 690 -29.93 22.11 -18.22
C GLY A 690 -29.56 21.58 -19.61
N LEU A 691 -29.58 20.25 -19.80
CA LEU A 691 -29.18 19.59 -21.04
C LEU A 691 -29.90 20.15 -22.29
N ALA A 692 -31.15 20.60 -22.16
CA ALA A 692 -31.90 21.19 -23.27
C ALA A 692 -31.21 22.44 -23.85
N CYS A 693 -30.46 23.19 -23.04
CA CYS A 693 -29.67 24.33 -23.46
C CYS A 693 -28.23 23.93 -23.84
N GLY A 694 -27.56 23.11 -23.02
CA GLY A 694 -26.14 22.79 -23.21
C GLY A 694 -25.81 21.90 -24.42
N GLN A 695 -26.82 21.42 -25.15
CA GLN A 695 -26.64 20.72 -26.42
C GLN A 695 -26.62 21.65 -27.64
N LYS A 696 -26.91 22.94 -27.45
CA LYS A 696 -27.11 23.91 -28.54
C LYS A 696 -26.18 25.11 -28.37
N ALA A 697 -25.27 25.30 -29.32
CA ALA A 697 -24.21 26.31 -29.25
C ALA A 697 -24.75 27.75 -29.14
N ASP A 698 -25.80 28.07 -29.89
CA ASP A 698 -26.51 29.35 -29.86
C ASP A 698 -27.05 29.68 -28.46
N LEU A 699 -27.75 28.73 -27.82
CA LEU A 699 -28.28 28.94 -26.47
C LEU A 699 -27.17 29.09 -25.42
N VAL A 700 -26.08 28.33 -25.55
CA VAL A 700 -24.92 28.45 -24.64
C VAL A 700 -24.25 29.82 -24.79
N TYR A 701 -24.08 30.29 -26.02
CA TYR A 701 -23.53 31.61 -26.32
C TYR A 701 -24.39 32.71 -25.68
N ASP A 702 -25.70 32.69 -25.91
CA ASP A 702 -26.62 33.71 -25.39
C ASP A 702 -26.65 33.73 -23.85
N ILE A 703 -26.75 32.57 -23.20
CA ILE A 703 -26.72 32.48 -21.73
C ILE A 703 -25.41 33.04 -21.17
N CYS A 704 -24.26 32.64 -21.74
CA CYS A 704 -22.97 33.15 -21.29
C CYS A 704 -22.88 34.66 -21.47
N LYS A 705 -23.39 35.19 -22.59
CA LYS A 705 -23.41 36.62 -22.89
C LYS A 705 -24.27 37.39 -21.88
N TRP A 706 -25.45 36.89 -21.53
CA TRP A 706 -26.33 37.49 -20.51
C TRP A 706 -25.64 37.54 -19.15
N VAL A 707 -25.08 36.40 -18.70
CA VAL A 707 -24.39 36.33 -17.41
C VAL A 707 -23.16 37.24 -17.39
N ARG A 708 -22.36 37.27 -18.47
CA ARG A 708 -21.19 38.14 -18.55
C ARG A 708 -21.56 39.61 -18.43
N ALA A 709 -22.68 40.03 -19.04
CA ALA A 709 -23.18 41.40 -18.93
C ALA A 709 -23.72 41.73 -17.52
N ALA A 710 -24.14 40.72 -16.76
CA ALA A 710 -24.76 40.88 -15.45
C ALA A 710 -23.76 41.03 -14.29
N ILE A 711 -22.62 40.33 -14.35
CA ILE A 711 -21.66 40.21 -13.23
C ILE A 711 -20.21 40.54 -13.65
N LYS A 712 -19.29 40.66 -12.68
CA LYS A 712 -17.84 40.89 -12.89
C LYS A 712 -16.96 39.71 -12.50
N ILE A 713 -17.36 38.92 -11.50
CA ILE A 713 -16.62 37.71 -11.10
C ILE A 713 -16.48 36.72 -12.27
N PRO A 714 -15.48 35.81 -12.23
CA PRO A 714 -15.36 34.75 -13.22
C PRO A 714 -16.58 33.82 -13.24
N PHE A 715 -16.91 33.28 -14.41
CA PHE A 715 -17.87 32.18 -14.48
C PHE A 715 -17.47 31.10 -15.49
N PHE A 716 -17.93 29.88 -15.23
CA PHE A 716 -17.62 28.68 -15.99
C PHE A 716 -18.90 28.02 -16.49
N ALA A 717 -18.99 27.70 -17.77
CA ALA A 717 -20.11 26.92 -18.29
C ALA A 717 -19.86 25.42 -18.07
N LYS A 718 -20.71 24.74 -17.29
CA LYS A 718 -20.64 23.28 -17.12
C LYS A 718 -21.30 22.60 -18.30
N MET A 719 -20.54 21.75 -18.99
CA MET A 719 -20.97 21.09 -20.24
C MET A 719 -21.34 19.63 -20.05
N THR A 720 -22.23 19.17 -20.91
CA THR A 720 -22.72 17.80 -20.96
C THR A 720 -21.79 16.98 -21.85
N PRO A 721 -21.48 15.72 -21.52
CA PRO A 721 -20.83 14.82 -22.46
C PRO A 721 -21.81 14.23 -23.48
N ASN A 722 -23.12 14.48 -23.34
CA ASN A 722 -24.19 13.87 -24.15
C ASN A 722 -24.44 14.69 -25.43
N ILE A 723 -23.38 14.95 -26.18
CA ILE A 723 -23.33 15.75 -27.41
C ILE A 723 -22.32 15.17 -28.38
N THR A 724 -22.50 15.48 -29.67
CA THR A 724 -21.61 15.02 -30.73
C THR A 724 -20.23 15.67 -30.63
N ASP A 725 -20.17 17.00 -30.59
CA ASP A 725 -18.93 17.76 -30.44
C ASP A 725 -19.01 18.74 -29.27
N ILE A 726 -18.21 18.46 -28.23
CA ILE A 726 -18.12 19.31 -27.04
C ILE A 726 -17.28 20.56 -27.28
N VAL A 727 -16.40 20.56 -28.29
CA VAL A 727 -15.55 21.70 -28.63
C VAL A 727 -16.39 22.87 -29.12
N ASP A 728 -17.44 22.62 -29.90
CA ASP A 728 -18.33 23.67 -30.42
C ASP A 728 -19.08 24.38 -29.28
N ILE A 729 -19.55 23.62 -28.29
CA ILE A 729 -20.20 24.18 -27.10
C ILE A 729 -19.19 24.96 -26.24
N ALA A 730 -17.97 24.45 -26.07
CA ALA A 730 -16.91 25.16 -25.35
C ALA A 730 -16.53 26.48 -26.05
N ARG A 731 -16.48 26.48 -27.39
CA ARG A 731 -16.22 27.67 -28.21
C ARG A 731 -17.33 28.70 -28.03
N ALA A 732 -18.58 28.27 -28.13
CA ALA A 732 -19.74 29.15 -27.91
C ALA A 732 -19.75 29.77 -26.50
N ALA A 733 -19.42 28.98 -25.47
CA ALA A 733 -19.29 29.51 -24.11
C ALA A 733 -18.19 30.57 -24.01
N LYS A 734 -17.02 30.32 -24.62
CA LYS A 734 -15.90 31.27 -24.66
C LYS A 734 -16.28 32.56 -25.40
N GLU A 735 -16.92 32.44 -26.56
CA GLU A 735 -17.38 33.57 -27.37
C GLU A 735 -18.46 34.40 -26.66
N GLY A 736 -19.33 33.74 -25.88
CA GLY A 736 -20.29 34.40 -24.99
C GLY A 736 -19.66 35.05 -23.75
N GLY A 737 -18.35 34.93 -23.54
CA GLY A 737 -17.62 35.61 -22.47
C GLY A 737 -17.41 34.78 -21.20
N ALA A 738 -17.61 33.47 -21.24
CA ALA A 738 -17.21 32.60 -20.13
C ALA A 738 -15.69 32.65 -19.92
N ASN A 739 -15.27 32.61 -18.66
CA ASN A 739 -13.85 32.60 -18.30
C ASN A 739 -13.22 31.20 -18.42
N GLY A 740 -14.04 30.17 -18.56
CA GLY A 740 -13.63 28.79 -18.74
C GLY A 740 -14.85 27.87 -18.82
N VAL A 741 -14.61 26.57 -18.76
CA VAL A 741 -15.65 25.55 -18.81
C VAL A 741 -15.42 24.45 -17.79
N THR A 742 -16.49 23.83 -17.30
CA THR A 742 -16.41 22.59 -16.52
C THR A 742 -16.72 21.40 -17.44
N ALA A 743 -15.78 20.47 -17.56
CA ALA A 743 -15.86 19.32 -18.46
C ALA A 743 -15.65 17.99 -17.66
N THR A 744 -16.67 17.16 -17.44
CA THR A 744 -18.07 17.27 -17.92
C THR A 744 -19.07 16.85 -16.85
N ASN A 745 -20.36 17.13 -17.06
CA ASN A 745 -21.43 16.51 -16.29
C ASN A 745 -21.49 14.99 -16.54
N THR A 746 -22.49 14.33 -15.93
CA THR A 746 -22.75 12.89 -16.04
C THR A 746 -23.15 12.44 -17.45
N VAL A 747 -22.87 11.16 -17.75
CA VAL A 747 -23.27 10.51 -19.00
C VAL A 747 -24.67 9.93 -18.84
N SER A 748 -25.59 10.22 -19.76
CA SER A 748 -26.95 9.71 -19.72
C SER A 748 -26.96 8.19 -19.90
N GLY A 749 -27.74 7.46 -19.10
CA GLY A 749 -27.85 6.01 -19.22
C GLY A 749 -28.94 5.37 -18.36
N LEU A 750 -29.01 4.04 -18.48
CA LEU A 750 -29.87 3.15 -17.69
C LEU A 750 -29.00 2.05 -17.09
N MET A 751 -28.93 1.94 -15.75
CA MET A 751 -27.91 1.11 -15.10
C MET A 751 -28.20 -0.39 -15.11
N GLY A 752 -29.48 -0.79 -15.14
CA GLY A 752 -29.83 -2.19 -15.20
C GLY A 752 -31.32 -2.46 -15.13
N ILE A 753 -31.70 -3.60 -15.69
CA ILE A 753 -33.06 -4.15 -15.67
C ILE A 753 -32.97 -5.54 -15.03
N ARG A 754 -33.84 -5.81 -14.06
CA ARG A 754 -33.93 -7.09 -13.34
C ARG A 754 -34.69 -8.12 -14.20
N HIS A 755 -34.60 -9.39 -13.82
CA HIS A 755 -35.30 -10.48 -14.50
C HIS A 755 -36.83 -10.35 -14.46
N ASP A 756 -37.39 -9.61 -13.49
CA ASP A 756 -38.81 -9.29 -13.42
C ASP A 756 -39.20 -8.07 -14.30
N THR A 757 -38.32 -7.64 -15.20
CA THR A 757 -38.43 -6.47 -16.09
C THR A 757 -38.39 -5.10 -15.41
N THR A 758 -38.19 -5.05 -14.08
CA THR A 758 -38.11 -3.78 -13.35
C THR A 758 -36.70 -3.20 -13.40
N ALA A 759 -36.58 -1.90 -13.67
CA ALA A 759 -35.30 -1.20 -13.65
C ALA A 759 -34.84 -0.88 -12.21
N TRP A 760 -33.57 -0.50 -12.02
CA TRP A 760 -33.08 0.04 -10.75
C TRP A 760 -32.20 1.28 -10.97
N PRO A 761 -32.48 2.41 -10.28
CA PRO A 761 -33.55 2.64 -9.30
C PRO A 761 -34.95 2.62 -9.93
N ASN A 762 -35.97 2.27 -9.12
CA ASN A 762 -37.37 2.36 -9.51
C ASN A 762 -38.20 3.08 -8.43
N VAL A 763 -39.21 3.85 -8.83
CA VAL A 763 -39.96 4.79 -8.00
C VAL A 763 -41.46 4.42 -7.98
N GLY A 764 -42.05 4.49 -6.79
CA GLY A 764 -43.48 4.29 -6.57
C GLY A 764 -43.96 2.85 -6.76
N LYS A 765 -45.26 2.61 -6.54
CA LYS A 765 -45.88 1.27 -6.64
C LYS A 765 -45.75 0.65 -8.04
N SER A 766 -45.77 1.49 -9.07
CA SER A 766 -45.59 1.07 -10.46
C SER A 766 -44.14 0.78 -10.84
N LYS A 767 -43.18 0.95 -9.92
CA LYS A 767 -41.74 0.70 -10.13
C LYS A 767 -41.21 1.35 -11.42
N LYS A 768 -41.57 2.61 -11.66
CA LYS A 768 -41.14 3.35 -12.86
C LYS A 768 -39.71 3.88 -12.69
N THR A 769 -39.02 4.12 -13.80
CA THR A 769 -37.72 4.80 -13.81
C THR A 769 -37.64 5.80 -14.96
N THR A 770 -36.57 6.58 -15.00
CA THR A 770 -36.17 7.42 -16.14
C THR A 770 -34.66 7.29 -16.37
N TYR A 771 -34.15 7.83 -17.47
CA TYR A 771 -32.71 7.86 -17.71
C TYR A 771 -32.01 8.70 -16.64
N GLY A 772 -30.91 8.17 -16.12
CA GLY A 772 -30.12 8.80 -15.08
C GLY A 772 -28.76 9.27 -15.59
N GLY A 773 -28.07 10.05 -14.76
CA GLY A 773 -26.68 10.42 -14.95
C GLY A 773 -25.73 9.40 -14.35
N VAL A 774 -24.91 8.76 -15.19
CA VAL A 774 -23.81 7.90 -14.80
C VAL A 774 -22.59 8.75 -14.43
N SER A 775 -22.00 8.47 -13.27
CA SER A 775 -20.80 9.12 -12.74
C SER A 775 -19.75 8.09 -12.32
N GLY A 776 -18.58 8.55 -11.87
CA GLY A 776 -17.50 7.69 -11.37
C GLY A 776 -16.48 7.30 -12.43
N ASN A 777 -15.60 6.35 -12.09
CA ASN A 777 -14.46 5.96 -12.92
C ASN A 777 -14.89 5.43 -14.31
N ALA A 778 -16.07 4.80 -14.41
CA ALA A 778 -16.60 4.32 -15.70
C ALA A 778 -16.73 5.41 -16.77
N ILE A 779 -16.87 6.68 -16.39
CA ILE A 779 -16.96 7.81 -17.34
C ILE A 779 -15.64 8.58 -17.49
N ARG A 780 -14.58 8.21 -16.77
CA ARG A 780 -13.27 8.89 -16.86
C ARG A 780 -12.74 8.97 -18.30
N PRO A 781 -12.80 7.90 -19.13
CA PRO A 781 -12.31 8.00 -20.51
C PRO A 781 -13.06 9.05 -21.35
N ILE A 782 -14.37 9.22 -21.11
CA ILE A 782 -15.20 10.22 -21.79
C ILE A 782 -14.79 11.63 -21.34
N ALA A 783 -14.59 11.83 -20.04
CA ALA A 783 -14.14 13.10 -19.48
C ALA A 783 -12.72 13.47 -19.94
N LEU A 784 -11.76 12.53 -19.95
CA LEU A 784 -10.40 12.76 -20.47
C LEU A 784 -10.41 13.16 -21.95
N ARG A 785 -11.24 12.50 -22.77
CA ARG A 785 -11.45 12.90 -24.17
C ARG A 785 -11.99 14.33 -24.26
N ALA A 786 -13.00 14.68 -23.48
CA ALA A 786 -13.58 16.02 -23.49
C ALA A 786 -12.56 17.09 -23.11
N VAL A 787 -11.84 16.90 -22.00
CA VAL A 787 -10.84 17.84 -21.49
C VAL A 787 -9.71 18.03 -22.50
N SER A 788 -9.15 16.93 -23.05
CA SER A 788 -8.07 17.01 -24.03
C SER A 788 -8.50 17.62 -25.36
N ALA A 789 -9.71 17.31 -25.85
CA ALA A 789 -10.23 17.91 -27.09
C ALA A 789 -10.39 19.43 -26.95
N ILE A 790 -10.95 19.90 -25.83
CA ILE A 790 -11.07 21.33 -25.54
C ILE A 790 -9.70 21.97 -25.37
N GLY A 791 -8.80 21.34 -24.61
CA GLY A 791 -7.43 21.84 -24.38
C GLY A 791 -6.64 22.03 -25.68
N ARG A 792 -6.83 21.13 -26.67
CA ARG A 792 -6.25 21.26 -28.01
C ARG A 792 -6.90 22.37 -28.83
N ALA A 793 -8.24 22.44 -28.82
CA ALA A 793 -8.97 23.36 -29.67
C ALA A 793 -8.97 24.82 -29.16
N LEU A 794 -8.89 25.00 -27.84
CA LEU A 794 -8.90 26.31 -27.17
C LEU A 794 -7.70 26.43 -26.20
N PRO A 795 -6.45 26.50 -26.71
CA PRO A 795 -5.26 26.58 -25.86
C PRO A 795 -5.35 27.73 -24.84
N GLY A 796 -5.00 27.44 -23.59
CA GLY A 796 -5.02 28.40 -22.48
C GLY A 796 -6.41 28.72 -21.93
N PHE A 797 -7.50 28.21 -22.54
CA PHE A 797 -8.85 28.37 -21.98
C PHE A 797 -9.00 27.50 -20.72
N PRO A 798 -9.33 28.07 -19.55
CA PRO A 798 -9.44 27.32 -18.30
C PRO A 798 -10.49 26.20 -18.35
N ILE A 799 -10.10 25.02 -17.88
CA ILE A 799 -10.96 23.84 -17.79
C ILE A 799 -10.99 23.34 -16.36
N LEU A 800 -12.18 23.24 -15.77
CA LEU A 800 -12.41 22.52 -14.51
C LEU A 800 -12.84 21.10 -14.87
N ALA A 801 -11.96 20.13 -14.68
CA ALA A 801 -12.25 18.74 -15.03
C ALA A 801 -13.16 18.08 -14.00
N THR A 802 -14.09 17.24 -14.46
CA THR A 802 -14.85 16.35 -13.60
C THR A 802 -15.33 15.11 -14.35
N GLY A 803 -15.29 13.97 -13.68
CA GLY A 803 -15.59 12.67 -14.28
C GLY A 803 -14.57 11.60 -13.89
N GLY A 804 -14.84 10.89 -12.78
CA GLY A 804 -14.04 9.75 -12.37
C GLY A 804 -12.66 10.06 -11.79
N ILE A 805 -12.42 11.28 -11.29
CA ILE A 805 -11.24 11.64 -10.50
C ILE A 805 -11.38 11.04 -9.10
N ASP A 806 -10.48 10.13 -8.73
CA ASP A 806 -10.52 9.37 -7.47
C ASP A 806 -9.16 9.23 -6.76
N SER A 807 -8.13 9.92 -7.25
CA SER A 807 -6.75 9.85 -6.76
C SER A 807 -5.94 11.04 -7.28
N ALA A 808 -4.78 11.28 -6.68
CA ALA A 808 -3.78 12.20 -7.23
C ALA A 808 -3.28 11.74 -8.61
N ASP A 809 -3.12 10.42 -8.82
CA ASP A 809 -2.74 9.84 -10.11
C ASP A 809 -3.75 10.19 -11.21
N ALA A 810 -5.04 9.90 -10.98
CA ALA A 810 -6.10 10.27 -11.91
C ALA A 810 -6.18 11.79 -12.10
N GLY A 811 -6.01 12.57 -11.02
CA GLY A 811 -5.97 14.03 -11.09
C GLY A 811 -4.85 14.55 -11.99
N MET A 812 -3.65 13.98 -11.88
CA MET A 812 -2.50 14.33 -12.71
C MET A 812 -2.76 14.04 -14.19
N GLN A 813 -3.47 12.96 -14.53
CA GLN A 813 -3.88 12.68 -15.91
C GLN A 813 -4.73 13.81 -16.51
N PHE A 814 -5.67 14.36 -15.73
CA PHE A 814 -6.49 15.50 -16.18
C PHE A 814 -5.68 16.79 -16.31
N LEU A 815 -4.71 17.04 -15.42
CA LEU A 815 -3.79 18.17 -15.55
C LEU A 815 -2.97 18.05 -16.83
N TYR A 816 -2.38 16.88 -17.11
CA TYR A 816 -1.67 16.62 -18.38
C TYR A 816 -2.58 16.80 -19.60
N ALA A 817 -3.87 16.47 -19.48
CA ALA A 817 -4.88 16.66 -20.53
C ALA A 817 -5.35 18.12 -20.67
N GLY A 818 -4.85 19.06 -19.85
CA GLY A 818 -5.13 20.50 -19.98
C GLY A 818 -6.05 21.10 -18.93
N ALA A 819 -6.52 20.32 -17.94
CA ALA A 819 -7.32 20.84 -16.84
C ALA A 819 -6.51 21.80 -15.95
N SER A 820 -7.19 22.77 -15.34
CA SER A 820 -6.62 23.68 -14.34
C SER A 820 -7.11 23.36 -12.91
N ALA A 821 -8.33 22.84 -12.76
CA ALA A 821 -8.83 22.34 -11.47
C ALA A 821 -9.58 21.01 -11.65
N LEU A 822 -9.81 20.32 -10.55
CA LEU A 822 -10.26 18.93 -10.49
C LEU A 822 -11.46 18.83 -9.53
N GLN A 823 -12.68 18.70 -10.07
CA GLN A 823 -13.88 18.50 -9.25
C GLN A 823 -14.18 17.01 -9.01
N VAL A 824 -14.47 16.66 -7.76
CA VAL A 824 -14.67 15.29 -7.28
C VAL A 824 -16.09 15.12 -6.73
N CYS A 825 -16.71 13.97 -7.04
CA CYS A 825 -18.00 13.56 -6.48
C CYS A 825 -17.99 12.09 -6.06
N SER A 826 -17.95 11.18 -7.04
CA SER A 826 -18.16 9.74 -6.80
C SER A 826 -17.13 9.11 -5.87
N ALA A 827 -15.88 9.62 -5.86
CA ALA A 827 -14.86 9.14 -4.93
C ALA A 827 -15.24 9.46 -3.47
N VAL A 828 -15.77 10.66 -3.19
CA VAL A 828 -16.30 11.02 -1.87
C VAL A 828 -17.57 10.22 -1.54
N GLN A 829 -18.43 9.91 -2.52
CA GLN A 829 -19.58 9.02 -2.30
C GLN A 829 -19.17 7.58 -1.96
N ASN A 830 -18.05 7.11 -2.52
CA ASN A 830 -17.46 5.82 -2.16
C ASN A 830 -16.77 5.84 -0.79
N GLN A 831 -16.48 7.02 -0.24
CA GLN A 831 -15.65 7.20 0.94
C GLN A 831 -16.14 8.41 1.76
N ASP A 832 -15.30 9.43 1.94
CA ASP A 832 -15.56 10.61 2.77
C ASP A 832 -14.59 11.75 2.43
N PHE A 833 -14.70 12.89 3.14
CA PHE A 833 -13.92 14.10 2.84
C PHE A 833 -12.42 13.97 3.12
N THR A 834 -11.97 12.98 3.90
CA THR A 834 -10.54 12.82 4.25
C THR A 834 -9.66 12.43 3.07
N LEU A 835 -10.25 12.02 1.93
CA LEU A 835 -9.55 11.76 0.67
C LEU A 835 -8.67 12.92 0.20
N ILE A 836 -8.97 14.16 0.62
CA ILE A 836 -8.18 15.32 0.23
C ILE A 836 -6.72 15.24 0.72
N ASP A 837 -6.47 14.67 1.91
CA ASP A 837 -5.11 14.51 2.43
C ASP A 837 -4.29 13.56 1.54
N ASP A 838 -4.93 12.46 1.11
CA ASP A 838 -4.37 11.53 0.12
C ASP A 838 -4.10 12.23 -1.23
N TYR A 839 -5.03 13.04 -1.71
CA TYR A 839 -4.89 13.72 -3.01
C TYR A 839 -3.78 14.77 -3.00
N ILE A 840 -3.65 15.54 -1.92
CA ILE A 840 -2.59 16.54 -1.77
C ILE A 840 -1.24 15.86 -1.68
N THR A 841 -1.06 14.92 -0.73
CA THR A 841 0.23 14.24 -0.53
C THR A 841 0.64 13.43 -1.75
N GLY A 842 -0.32 12.80 -2.44
CA GLY A 842 -0.06 12.08 -3.68
C GLY A 842 0.38 12.99 -4.81
N LEU A 843 -0.23 14.17 -4.95
CA LEU A 843 0.14 15.14 -5.99
C LEU A 843 1.51 15.77 -5.70
N GLN A 844 1.78 16.12 -4.44
CA GLN A 844 3.08 16.58 -3.98
C GLN A 844 4.17 15.56 -4.32
N ALA A 845 3.96 14.28 -4.02
CA ALA A 845 4.91 13.22 -4.34
C ALA A 845 5.13 13.06 -5.84
N LEU A 846 4.06 13.06 -6.66
CA LEU A 846 4.17 12.96 -8.12
C LEU A 846 4.99 14.11 -8.73
N LEU A 847 4.86 15.33 -8.21
CA LEU A 847 5.66 16.47 -8.66
C LEU A 847 7.11 16.38 -8.16
N TYR A 848 7.32 16.01 -6.89
CA TYR A 848 8.65 15.87 -6.30
C TYR A 848 9.48 14.81 -7.04
N LEU A 849 8.92 13.63 -7.27
CA LEU A 849 9.65 12.51 -7.89
C LEU A 849 10.10 12.82 -9.33
N LYS A 850 9.39 13.69 -10.06
CA LYS A 850 9.82 14.17 -11.38
C LYS A 850 11.15 14.93 -11.34
N SER A 851 11.47 15.57 -10.21
CA SER A 851 12.72 16.29 -10.05
C SER A 851 13.92 15.39 -9.78
N LEU A 852 13.70 14.11 -9.45
CA LEU A 852 14.75 13.19 -9.01
C LEU A 852 15.40 12.37 -10.15
N GLY A 853 14.89 12.47 -11.38
CA GLY A 853 15.41 11.70 -12.52
C GLY A 853 15.27 10.19 -12.37
N LEU A 854 14.17 9.70 -11.80
CA LEU A 854 13.96 8.27 -11.54
C LEU A 854 13.68 7.49 -12.83
N GLU A 855 14.66 6.70 -13.27
CA GLU A 855 14.53 5.87 -14.46
C GLU A 855 13.53 4.71 -14.26
N GLY A 856 12.59 4.58 -15.19
CA GLY A 856 11.63 3.47 -15.24
C GLY A 856 10.51 3.49 -14.19
N TRP A 857 10.45 4.52 -13.34
CA TRP A 857 9.32 4.72 -12.44
C TRP A 857 8.10 5.27 -13.19
N ASP A 858 6.92 4.76 -12.90
CA ASP A 858 5.64 5.31 -13.33
C ASP A 858 4.95 6.00 -12.15
N GLY A 859 5.13 7.32 -12.06
CA GLY A 859 4.69 8.09 -10.90
C GLY A 859 5.37 7.63 -9.62
N GLN A 860 4.62 7.01 -8.71
CA GLN A 860 5.14 6.44 -7.47
C GLN A 860 5.47 4.94 -7.57
N SER A 861 5.17 4.28 -8.69
CA SER A 861 5.43 2.85 -8.89
C SER A 861 6.86 2.65 -9.43
N PRO A 862 7.76 1.95 -8.72
CA PRO A 862 9.08 1.59 -9.25
C PRO A 862 8.96 0.57 -10.40
N PRO A 863 10.02 0.38 -11.21
CA PRO A 863 10.07 -0.71 -12.18
C PRO A 863 9.73 -2.05 -11.53
N THR A 864 8.78 -2.79 -12.11
CA THR A 864 8.37 -4.10 -11.59
C THR A 864 9.55 -5.07 -11.59
N PRO A 865 10.02 -5.53 -10.41
CA PRO A 865 11.11 -6.51 -10.35
C PRO A 865 10.60 -7.91 -10.73
N LYS A 866 11.50 -8.77 -11.21
CA LYS A 866 11.20 -10.19 -11.41
C LYS A 866 10.86 -10.82 -10.06
N HIS A 867 9.62 -11.28 -9.90
CA HIS A 867 9.11 -11.76 -8.63
C HIS A 867 8.13 -12.93 -8.79
N GLN A 868 8.00 -13.74 -7.74
CA GLN A 868 6.89 -14.68 -7.57
C GLN A 868 6.22 -14.42 -6.24
N LYS A 869 4.89 -14.26 -6.24
CA LYS A 869 4.11 -13.83 -5.07
C LYS A 869 4.61 -12.51 -4.42
N GLY A 870 5.26 -11.64 -5.19
CA GLY A 870 5.85 -10.40 -4.69
C GLY A 870 7.21 -10.53 -4.03
N LYS A 871 7.76 -11.75 -3.95
CA LYS A 871 9.13 -11.98 -3.49
C LYS A 871 10.09 -11.97 -4.68
N PRO A 872 11.18 -11.19 -4.63
CA PRO A 872 12.12 -11.07 -5.74
C PRO A 872 12.85 -12.40 -5.99
N ILE A 873 13.14 -12.68 -7.27
CA ILE A 873 13.97 -13.84 -7.65
C ILE A 873 15.44 -13.41 -7.58
N LEU A 874 16.11 -13.76 -6.47
CA LEU A 874 17.50 -13.33 -6.21
C LEU A 874 18.56 -14.21 -6.87
N VAL A 875 18.22 -15.48 -7.18
CA VAL A 875 19.15 -16.44 -7.74
C VAL A 875 19.23 -16.25 -9.26
N LYS A 876 20.38 -15.77 -9.75
CA LYS A 876 20.58 -15.45 -11.17
C LYS A 876 20.37 -16.65 -12.10
N ASP A 877 20.79 -17.85 -11.69
CA ASP A 877 20.63 -19.09 -12.46
C ASP A 877 19.16 -19.51 -12.69
N LEU A 878 18.22 -18.94 -11.92
CA LEU A 878 16.78 -19.15 -12.13
C LEU A 878 16.19 -18.21 -13.18
N ILE A 879 16.83 -17.07 -13.45
CA ILE A 879 16.33 -16.06 -14.37
C ILE A 879 16.48 -16.60 -15.79
N GLY A 880 15.36 -16.75 -16.50
CA GLY A 880 15.36 -17.34 -17.84
C GLY A 880 15.64 -18.85 -17.86
N SER A 881 15.55 -19.54 -16.72
CA SER A 881 15.71 -20.99 -16.68
C SER A 881 14.49 -21.74 -17.25
N HIS A 882 13.40 -21.02 -17.56
CA HIS A 882 12.14 -21.57 -18.07
C HIS A 882 11.58 -22.70 -17.17
N LEU A 883 11.76 -22.58 -15.85
CA LEU A 883 11.24 -23.53 -14.86
C LEU A 883 10.00 -22.95 -14.17
N PRO A 884 8.78 -23.50 -14.37
CA PRO A 884 7.59 -22.99 -13.73
C PRO A 884 7.53 -23.36 -12.24
N LEU A 885 6.73 -22.62 -11.47
CA LEU A 885 6.63 -22.79 -10.01
C LEU A 885 5.61 -23.88 -9.61
N PHE A 886 5.70 -25.08 -10.20
CA PHE A 886 4.87 -26.23 -9.86
C PHE A 886 5.53 -27.58 -10.15
N GLY A 887 5.02 -28.65 -9.55
CA GLY A 887 5.43 -30.03 -9.82
C GLY A 887 6.91 -30.30 -9.60
N LYS A 888 7.51 -31.06 -10.51
CA LYS A 888 8.95 -31.36 -10.50
C LYS A 888 9.83 -30.12 -10.72
N TYR A 889 9.33 -29.13 -11.44
CA TYR A 889 10.08 -27.91 -11.77
C TYR A 889 10.29 -27.05 -10.53
N ARG A 890 9.30 -26.99 -9.63
CA ARG A 890 9.45 -26.35 -8.32
C ARG A 890 10.61 -26.97 -7.53
N LYS A 891 10.71 -28.30 -7.49
CA LYS A 891 11.82 -28.99 -6.81
C LYS A 891 13.19 -28.66 -7.42
N GLN A 892 13.27 -28.63 -8.76
CA GLN A 892 14.49 -28.20 -9.45
C GLN A 892 14.88 -26.76 -9.12
N ARG A 893 13.90 -25.85 -9.01
CA ARG A 893 14.17 -24.47 -8.57
C ARG A 893 14.67 -24.41 -7.13
N ASP A 894 14.09 -25.22 -6.25
CA ASP A 894 14.51 -25.32 -4.85
C ASP A 894 15.96 -25.84 -4.78
N GLU A 895 16.32 -26.86 -5.56
CA GLU A 895 17.69 -27.42 -5.66
C GLU A 895 18.70 -26.38 -6.18
N ILE A 896 18.37 -25.64 -7.25
CA ILE A 896 19.23 -24.57 -7.78
C ILE A 896 19.41 -23.46 -6.75
N THR A 897 18.33 -23.09 -6.06
CA THR A 897 18.37 -22.06 -5.00
C THR A 897 19.28 -22.49 -3.87
N GLN A 898 19.14 -23.73 -3.39
CA GLN A 898 19.99 -24.22 -2.30
C GLN A 898 21.46 -24.30 -2.70
N LYS A 899 21.75 -24.78 -3.92
CA LYS A 899 23.12 -24.79 -4.43
C LYS A 899 23.75 -23.39 -4.39
N TYR A 900 23.03 -22.37 -4.87
CA TYR A 900 23.50 -20.98 -4.83
C TYR A 900 23.75 -20.49 -3.38
N LEU A 901 22.84 -20.80 -2.46
CA LEU A 901 22.94 -20.36 -1.05
C LEU A 901 24.10 -21.01 -0.29
N HIS A 902 24.52 -22.22 -0.68
CA HIS A 902 25.74 -22.84 -0.16
C HIS A 902 27.03 -22.20 -0.69
N GLU A 903 27.00 -21.67 -1.91
CA GLU A 903 28.17 -21.05 -2.56
C GLU A 903 28.35 -19.57 -2.18
N VAL A 904 27.26 -18.87 -1.83
CA VAL A 904 27.29 -17.43 -1.55
C VAL A 904 27.80 -17.11 -0.13
N ASP A 905 28.62 -16.07 0.01
CA ASP A 905 28.91 -15.43 1.30
C ASP A 905 27.72 -14.56 1.72
N LEU A 906 27.02 -14.96 2.78
CA LEU A 906 25.84 -14.24 3.30
C LEU A 906 26.19 -12.85 3.84
N LEU A 907 27.47 -12.59 4.12
CA LEU A 907 27.99 -11.31 4.62
C LEU A 907 28.76 -10.52 3.57
N ASP A 908 28.66 -10.92 2.29
CA ASP A 908 29.26 -10.20 1.17
C ASP A 908 28.81 -8.73 1.13
N GLU A 909 29.70 -7.85 0.67
CA GLU A 909 29.45 -6.41 0.56
C GLU A 909 28.20 -6.10 -0.29
N GLN A 910 27.87 -6.93 -1.29
CA GLN A 910 26.68 -6.75 -2.12
C GLN A 910 25.35 -6.85 -1.36
N PHE A 911 25.34 -7.50 -0.19
CA PHE A 911 24.15 -7.64 0.66
C PHE A 911 24.12 -6.63 1.81
N GLN A 912 25.20 -5.88 2.02
CA GLN A 912 25.24 -4.89 3.07
C GLN A 912 24.30 -3.72 2.73
N PRO A 913 23.48 -3.26 3.69
CA PRO A 913 22.74 -2.03 3.49
C PRO A 913 23.71 -0.86 3.35
N GLU A 914 23.33 0.14 2.55
CA GLU A 914 24.08 1.40 2.49
C GLU A 914 24.17 2.02 3.90
N GLN A 915 25.39 2.17 4.44
CA GLN A 915 25.64 2.64 5.82
C GLN A 915 25.14 4.07 6.06
N VAL A 916 25.26 4.89 5.03
CA VAL A 916 24.60 6.19 4.90
C VAL A 916 23.65 6.03 3.72
N ARG A 917 22.36 6.28 3.91
CA ARG A 917 21.40 6.32 2.79
C ARG A 917 21.46 7.74 2.22
N PRO A 918 22.25 8.04 1.16
CA PRO A 918 22.25 9.37 0.58
C PRO A 918 20.83 9.68 0.14
N ALA A 919 20.26 10.74 0.72
CA ALA A 919 19.01 11.30 0.26
C ALA A 919 19.14 11.65 -1.22
N ARG A 920 18.14 11.28 -2.04
CA ARG A 920 18.06 11.80 -3.40
C ARG A 920 17.68 13.26 -3.32
N GLU A 921 18.56 14.11 -3.83
CA GLU A 921 18.28 15.52 -4.03
C GLU A 921 17.62 15.78 -5.39
N PRO A 922 16.74 16.78 -5.49
CA PRO A 922 16.23 17.26 -6.78
C PRO A 922 17.37 17.59 -7.76
N GLN A 923 17.37 16.94 -8.91
CA GLN A 923 18.27 17.20 -10.04
C GLN A 923 17.80 18.40 -10.89
N THR A 924 16.50 18.68 -10.86
CA THR A 924 15.86 19.84 -11.50
C THR A 924 14.96 20.57 -10.51
N ALA A 925 14.48 21.77 -10.88
CA ALA A 925 13.41 22.40 -10.12
C ALA A 925 12.18 21.48 -10.05
N ILE A 926 11.50 21.46 -8.89
CA ILE A 926 10.25 20.74 -8.72
C ILE A 926 9.19 21.45 -9.58
N PRO A 927 8.52 20.75 -10.53
CA PRO A 927 7.52 21.37 -11.39
C PRO A 927 6.35 21.92 -10.59
N ARG A 928 5.83 23.08 -10.98
CA ARG A 928 4.52 23.57 -10.51
C ARG A 928 3.41 22.99 -11.37
N LEU A 929 2.16 23.12 -10.90
CA LEU A 929 0.99 22.66 -11.67
C LEU A 929 0.88 23.31 -13.05
N THR A 930 1.34 24.56 -13.18
CA THR A 930 1.36 25.28 -14.45
C THR A 930 2.35 24.69 -15.47
N ASP A 931 3.42 24.04 -15.00
CA ASP A 931 4.46 23.45 -15.86
C ASP A 931 4.03 22.08 -16.41
N VAL A 932 3.16 21.37 -15.69
CA VAL A 932 2.65 20.05 -16.11
C VAL A 932 1.33 20.11 -16.87
N ARG A 933 0.60 21.24 -16.78
CA ARG A 933 -0.71 21.38 -17.43
C ARG A 933 -0.57 21.28 -18.96
N GLY A 934 -1.34 20.37 -19.56
CA GLY A 934 -1.44 20.22 -21.01
C GLY A 934 -0.25 19.54 -21.68
N THR A 935 0.72 19.00 -20.92
CA THR A 935 1.93 18.38 -21.48
C THR A 935 1.66 17.11 -22.29
N ALA A 936 0.48 16.47 -22.14
CA ALA A 936 0.08 15.33 -22.95
C ALA A 936 -0.62 15.72 -24.26
N LEU A 937 -1.03 16.99 -24.44
CA LEU A 937 -1.86 17.41 -25.58
C LEU A 937 -1.17 17.18 -26.94
N ASN A 938 0.15 17.36 -27.01
CA ASN A 938 0.93 17.13 -28.24
C ASN A 938 1.12 15.64 -28.57
N LYS A 939 0.80 14.73 -27.64
CA LYS A 939 0.84 13.27 -27.85
C LYS A 939 -0.50 12.72 -28.34
N ILE A 940 -1.56 13.55 -28.34
CA ILE A 940 -2.90 13.16 -28.77
C ILE A 940 -3.13 13.72 -30.17
N THR A 941 -3.26 12.84 -31.15
CA THR A 941 -3.42 13.24 -32.56
C THR A 941 -4.44 12.37 -33.29
N GLU A 942 -4.73 12.72 -34.54
CA GLU A 942 -5.53 11.94 -35.46
C GLU A 942 -4.81 10.65 -35.86
N PHE A 943 -5.58 9.60 -36.13
CA PHE A 943 -5.05 8.29 -36.51
C PHE A 943 -4.05 8.35 -37.67
N LYS A 944 -4.31 9.19 -38.68
CA LYS A 944 -3.45 9.33 -39.87
C LYS A 944 -2.03 9.85 -39.57
N GLN A 945 -1.80 10.41 -38.39
CA GLN A 945 -0.49 10.92 -37.96
C GLN A 945 0.29 9.92 -37.11
N LEU A 946 -0.30 8.77 -36.77
CA LEU A 946 0.40 7.67 -36.12
C LEU A 946 1.24 6.92 -37.16
N ASP A 947 2.51 6.64 -36.87
CA ASP A 947 3.40 5.95 -37.82
C ASP A 947 3.12 4.44 -37.83
N PRO A 948 2.53 3.87 -38.90
CA PRO A 948 2.29 2.43 -38.98
C PRO A 948 3.56 1.61 -39.23
N ARG A 949 4.72 2.25 -39.47
CA ARG A 949 6.00 1.60 -39.77
C ARG A 949 6.80 1.24 -38.52
N GLU A 950 6.36 1.68 -37.34
CA GLU A 950 6.99 1.37 -36.05
C GLU A 950 6.09 0.45 -35.19
N PRO A 951 5.71 -0.76 -35.66
CA PRO A 951 4.86 -1.64 -34.88
C PRO A 951 5.60 -2.19 -33.68
N ALA A 952 4.84 -2.51 -32.62
CA ALA A 952 5.34 -3.26 -31.48
C ALA A 952 4.99 -4.75 -31.59
N VAL A 953 5.67 -5.59 -30.80
CA VAL A 953 5.29 -6.98 -30.54
C VAL A 953 5.28 -7.23 -29.05
N ALA A 954 4.49 -8.22 -28.62
CA ALA A 954 4.48 -8.63 -27.22
C ALA A 954 5.71 -9.49 -26.90
N ILE A 955 6.25 -9.34 -25.69
CA ILE A 955 7.22 -10.26 -25.08
C ILE A 955 6.69 -10.64 -23.71
N ILE A 956 6.80 -11.93 -23.38
CA ILE A 956 6.40 -12.47 -22.08
C ILE A 956 7.67 -12.73 -21.25
N ASP A 957 7.66 -12.27 -20.01
CA ASP A 957 8.66 -12.64 -19.02
C ASP A 957 8.20 -13.89 -18.25
N ASP A 958 8.86 -15.01 -18.54
CA ASP A 958 8.54 -16.31 -17.95
C ASP A 958 8.75 -16.33 -16.43
N ASP A 959 9.64 -15.47 -15.91
CA ASP A 959 9.91 -15.39 -14.46
C ASP A 959 8.75 -14.77 -13.68
N LEU A 960 7.91 -13.97 -14.35
CA LEU A 960 6.69 -13.36 -13.80
C LEU A 960 5.44 -14.19 -14.10
N CYS A 961 5.51 -15.09 -15.07
CA CYS A 961 4.35 -15.86 -15.54
C CYS A 961 3.78 -16.77 -14.44
N VAL A 962 2.45 -16.82 -14.37
CA VAL A 962 1.70 -17.74 -13.47
C VAL A 962 0.99 -18.87 -14.22
N ASN A 963 1.34 -19.06 -15.50
CA ASN A 963 0.92 -20.20 -16.32
C ASN A 963 -0.60 -20.33 -16.55
N CYS A 964 -1.33 -19.20 -16.56
CA CYS A 964 -2.79 -19.22 -16.68
C CYS A 964 -3.33 -19.41 -18.10
N GLY A 965 -2.49 -19.22 -19.13
CA GLY A 965 -2.89 -19.32 -20.54
C GLY A 965 -3.87 -18.24 -21.03
N LYS A 966 -4.16 -17.18 -20.24
CA LYS A 966 -5.09 -16.12 -20.68
C LYS A 966 -4.62 -15.37 -21.92
N CYS A 967 -3.32 -15.08 -22.02
CA CYS A 967 -2.73 -14.49 -23.22
C CYS A 967 -2.96 -15.37 -24.45
N TYR A 968 -2.72 -16.68 -24.33
CA TYR A 968 -2.98 -17.68 -25.36
C TYR A 968 -4.45 -17.70 -25.78
N MET A 969 -5.39 -17.88 -24.85
CA MET A 969 -6.83 -17.90 -25.16
C MET A 969 -7.30 -16.62 -25.86
N THR A 970 -6.87 -15.45 -25.36
CA THR A 970 -7.26 -14.16 -25.95
C THR A 970 -6.66 -13.95 -27.34
N CYS A 971 -5.43 -14.40 -27.58
CA CYS A 971 -4.85 -14.32 -28.92
C CYS A 971 -5.53 -15.28 -29.90
N ASN A 972 -6.04 -16.41 -29.42
CA ASN A 972 -6.70 -17.41 -30.26
C ASN A 972 -8.10 -16.99 -30.68
N ASP A 973 -8.95 -16.60 -29.72
CA ASP A 973 -10.37 -16.36 -30.00
C ASP A 973 -10.67 -14.86 -30.20
N SER A 974 -9.67 -13.99 -30.09
CA SER A 974 -9.81 -12.54 -30.27
C SER A 974 -8.58 -11.88 -30.90
N GLY A 975 -7.72 -12.66 -31.53
CA GLY A 975 -6.46 -12.18 -32.10
C GLY A 975 -6.01 -12.95 -33.33
N TYR A 976 -4.75 -13.35 -33.34
CA TYR A 976 -4.01 -13.80 -34.52
C TYR A 976 -3.37 -15.18 -34.36
N GLN A 977 -3.77 -15.94 -33.33
CA GLN A 977 -3.23 -17.28 -33.04
C GLN A 977 -1.68 -17.27 -32.99
N ALA A 978 -1.10 -16.21 -32.41
CA ALA A 978 0.33 -15.91 -32.45
C ALA A 978 1.05 -16.25 -31.13
N ILE A 979 0.48 -17.15 -30.34
CA ILE A 979 1.03 -17.58 -29.06
C ILE A 979 0.97 -19.09 -29.00
N THR A 980 2.10 -19.76 -28.84
CA THR A 980 2.12 -21.19 -28.51
C THR A 980 2.00 -21.37 -27.00
N PHE A 981 1.32 -22.42 -26.53
CA PHE A 981 1.20 -22.73 -25.11
C PHE A 981 1.68 -24.15 -24.85
N ASP A 982 2.75 -24.29 -24.08
CA ASP A 982 3.39 -25.60 -23.89
C ASP A 982 2.52 -26.54 -23.02
N PRO A 983 2.20 -27.77 -23.47
CA PRO A 983 1.29 -28.67 -22.78
C PRO A 983 1.83 -29.25 -21.48
N VAL A 984 3.12 -29.09 -21.18
CA VAL A 984 3.78 -29.69 -20.02
C VAL A 984 4.10 -28.63 -18.97
N THR A 985 4.70 -27.52 -19.38
CA THR A 985 5.13 -26.41 -18.53
C THR A 985 4.06 -25.32 -18.40
N HIS A 986 3.07 -25.29 -19.29
CA HIS A 986 2.09 -24.20 -19.39
C HIS A 986 2.76 -22.83 -19.51
N MET A 987 3.89 -22.74 -20.22
CA MET A 987 4.50 -21.48 -20.57
C MET A 987 4.03 -21.01 -21.96
N PRO A 988 3.56 -19.76 -22.08
CA PRO A 988 3.23 -19.16 -23.35
C PRO A 988 4.46 -18.59 -24.05
N HIS A 989 4.56 -18.71 -25.37
CA HIS A 989 5.62 -18.10 -26.18
C HIS A 989 5.01 -17.35 -27.36
N ILE A 990 5.50 -16.12 -27.60
CA ILE A 990 5.02 -15.27 -28.69
C ILE A 990 5.72 -15.66 -29.98
N THR A 991 4.96 -15.91 -31.05
CA THR A 991 5.52 -16.21 -32.38
C THR A 991 5.75 -14.94 -33.20
N GLU A 992 6.45 -15.06 -34.33
CA GLU A 992 6.69 -13.95 -35.25
C GLU A 992 5.40 -13.37 -35.87
N ASP A 993 4.30 -14.13 -35.80
CA ASP A 993 2.97 -13.73 -36.27
C ASP A 993 2.29 -12.68 -35.38
N CYS A 994 2.90 -12.33 -34.25
CA CYS A 994 2.38 -11.29 -33.37
C CYS A 994 2.22 -9.97 -34.12
N THR A 995 1.05 -9.35 -34.02
CA THR A 995 0.75 -8.08 -34.70
C THR A 995 0.88 -6.86 -33.79
N GLY A 996 1.21 -7.07 -32.51
CA GLY A 996 1.29 -5.96 -31.54
C GLY A 996 -0.06 -5.45 -31.04
N CYS A 997 -1.18 -6.18 -31.24
CA CYS A 997 -2.51 -5.72 -30.84
C CYS A 997 -2.70 -5.48 -29.33
N THR A 998 -1.74 -5.90 -28.50
CA THR A 998 -1.66 -5.64 -27.05
C THR A 998 -2.71 -6.37 -26.19
N LEU A 999 -3.70 -7.03 -26.77
CA LEU A 999 -4.76 -7.72 -26.00
C LEU A 999 -4.22 -8.74 -24.97
N CYS A 1000 -3.16 -9.47 -25.30
CA CYS A 1000 -2.54 -10.43 -24.37
C CYS A 1000 -2.00 -9.74 -23.11
N ALA A 1001 -1.35 -8.58 -23.24
CA ALA A 1001 -0.86 -7.78 -22.12
C ALA A 1001 -2.03 -7.24 -21.28
N SER A 1002 -3.08 -6.74 -21.93
CA SER A 1002 -4.26 -6.18 -21.27
C SER A 1002 -5.04 -7.17 -20.40
N VAL A 1003 -4.99 -8.47 -20.71
CA VAL A 1003 -5.69 -9.53 -19.94
C VAL A 1003 -4.77 -10.30 -19.00
N CYS A 1004 -3.47 -10.00 -19.00
CA CYS A 1004 -2.50 -10.66 -18.14
C CYS A 1004 -2.80 -10.32 -16.67
N PRO A 1005 -2.89 -11.30 -15.77
CA PRO A 1005 -3.17 -11.01 -14.37
C PRO A 1005 -1.97 -10.46 -13.60
N ILE A 1006 -0.77 -10.44 -14.19
CA ILE A 1006 0.48 -10.02 -13.55
C ILE A 1006 0.97 -8.74 -14.26
N ILE A 1007 1.10 -7.66 -13.49
CA ILE A 1007 1.61 -6.37 -13.96
C ILE A 1007 2.98 -6.59 -14.60
N ASP A 1008 3.19 -6.01 -15.78
CA ASP A 1008 4.45 -6.04 -16.55
C ASP A 1008 5.01 -7.42 -16.94
N CYS A 1009 4.28 -8.51 -16.70
CA CYS A 1009 4.68 -9.84 -17.18
C CYS A 1009 4.68 -9.91 -18.71
N ILE A 1010 3.85 -9.10 -19.38
CA ILE A 1010 3.88 -8.96 -20.84
C ILE A 1010 4.15 -7.50 -21.17
N LYS A 1011 5.22 -7.24 -21.93
CA LYS A 1011 5.62 -5.90 -22.38
C LYS A 1011 5.49 -5.79 -23.89
N MET A 1012 5.18 -4.59 -24.36
CA MET A 1012 5.21 -4.25 -25.78
C MET A 1012 6.57 -3.66 -26.10
N VAL A 1013 7.28 -4.24 -27.07
CA VAL A 1013 8.59 -3.76 -27.52
C VAL A 1013 8.57 -3.44 -29.02
N PRO A 1014 9.42 -2.54 -29.52
CA PRO A 1014 9.54 -2.29 -30.95
C PRO A 1014 9.84 -3.58 -31.73
N ARG A 1015 9.12 -3.81 -32.84
CA ARG A 1015 9.34 -4.97 -33.71
C ARG A 1015 10.66 -4.78 -34.45
N THR A 1016 11.52 -5.80 -34.40
CA THR A 1016 12.80 -5.83 -35.13
C THR A 1016 12.70 -6.49 -36.50
N SER A 1017 11.70 -7.35 -36.72
CA SER A 1017 11.42 -8.01 -38.00
C SER A 1017 10.50 -7.18 -38.89
N VAL A 1018 10.56 -7.42 -40.21
CA VAL A 1018 9.63 -6.79 -41.15
C VAL A 1018 8.19 -7.17 -40.77
N TYR A 1019 7.32 -6.17 -40.67
CA TYR A 1019 5.91 -6.40 -40.43
C TYR A 1019 5.19 -6.68 -41.75
N ASP A 1020 4.92 -7.96 -42.02
CA ASP A 1020 4.09 -8.35 -43.15
C ASP A 1020 2.61 -8.37 -42.73
N ILE A 1021 1.81 -7.56 -43.41
CA ILE A 1021 0.39 -7.41 -43.06
C ILE A 1021 -0.37 -8.57 -43.70
N LYS A 1022 -0.90 -9.46 -42.86
CA LYS A 1022 -1.76 -10.58 -43.28
C LYS A 1022 -3.06 -10.06 -43.92
N ARG A 1023 -3.12 -10.04 -45.25
CA ARG A 1023 -4.30 -9.59 -46.03
C ARG A 1023 -5.32 -10.70 -46.34
N GLY A 1024 -4.99 -11.96 -46.02
CA GLY A 1024 -5.83 -13.13 -46.30
C GLY A 1024 -5.90 -13.59 -47.77
N PHE A 1025 -5.42 -12.77 -48.72
CA PHE A 1025 -5.42 -13.09 -50.16
C PHE A 1025 -4.26 -12.38 -50.90
N THR A 1026 -3.85 -12.88 -52.06
CA THR A 1026 -2.78 -12.26 -52.88
C THR A 1026 -3.32 -11.08 -53.71
N LYS A 1027 -2.49 -10.03 -53.90
CA LYS A 1027 -2.82 -8.86 -54.73
C LYS A 1027 -3.19 -9.22 -56.18
N GLN A 1028 -2.69 -10.34 -56.69
CA GLN A 1028 -2.91 -10.79 -58.07
C GLN A 1028 -4.38 -11.15 -58.33
N ARG A 1029 -5.01 -11.90 -57.42
CA ARG A 1029 -6.45 -12.20 -57.52
C ARG A 1029 -7.37 -11.05 -57.10
N MET A 1030 -6.88 -10.05 -56.36
CA MET A 1030 -7.64 -8.81 -56.12
C MET A 1030 -7.93 -8.07 -57.43
N ASN A 1031 -6.95 -8.00 -58.32
CA ASN A 1031 -7.09 -7.35 -59.64
C ASN A 1031 -7.99 -8.15 -60.59
N GLU A 1032 -7.97 -9.49 -60.51
CA GLU A 1032 -8.82 -10.37 -61.32
C GLU A 1032 -10.31 -10.27 -60.92
N ASN A 1033 -10.64 -10.13 -59.64
CA ASN A 1033 -12.03 -9.99 -59.18
C ASN A 1033 -12.61 -8.57 -59.31
N THR A 1034 -11.78 -7.52 -59.33
CA THR A 1034 -12.25 -6.17 -59.71
C THR A 1034 -12.64 -6.06 -61.18
N SER A 1035 -12.19 -7.00 -62.03
CA SER A 1035 -12.62 -7.06 -63.44
C SER A 1035 -13.99 -7.74 -63.64
N SER A 1036 -14.47 -8.52 -62.66
CA SER A 1036 -15.75 -9.25 -62.73
C SER A 1036 -16.90 -8.61 -61.92
N LEU A 1037 -16.59 -7.65 -61.07
CA LEU A 1037 -17.59 -6.84 -60.35
C LEU A 1037 -17.47 -5.38 -60.81
N GLY A 1038 -18.24 -5.03 -61.84
CA GLY A 1038 -18.36 -3.65 -62.30
C GLY A 1038 -18.91 -2.75 -61.20
N VAL A 1039 -18.03 -2.04 -60.50
CA VAL A 1039 -18.37 -0.89 -59.65
C VAL A 1039 -17.41 0.23 -60.00
N VAL A 1040 -18.00 1.34 -60.44
CA VAL A 1040 -17.38 2.57 -60.91
C VAL A 1040 -16.70 3.31 -59.74
N GLN A 1041 -15.59 3.97 -60.09
CA GLN A 1041 -14.66 4.82 -59.31
C GLN A 1041 -15.13 5.41 -57.98
#